data_AF-A0A1T5KSM6-F1
#
_entry.id   AF-A0A1T5KSM6-F1
#
_cell.length_a   1.000
_cell.length_b   1.000
_cell.length_c   1.000
_cell.angle_alpha   90.00
_cell.angle_beta   90.00
_cell.angle_gamma   90.00
#
_symmetry.space_group_name_H-M   'P 1'
#
loop_
_entity.id
_entity.type
_entity.pdbx_description
1 polymer ?
#
loop_
_entity_poly.entity_id
_entity_poly.type
_entity_poly.pdbx_seq_one_letter_code
_entity_poly.pdbx_strand_id
1 'polypeptide(L)'
;MRKITIFFRWHVRIALCALVCFIFSAELQAQKKKPPVKADPNAGFAIASYKGIQAGQYMKNWLLAGPFLVKEDTASDPDMQLQENFFNEDLLTQVTPVAGKPIPAILLKGKSFAWKPYSGTTDAIDLDAIYKKVDYAAVYALAEIKTDSALTAFLGVGSDDGIKVWLNGKQVHKNWTGRAVTADQDIIPVSLVKGSNQLLIKVQDMAQGWGFTIRFLDRDALSERLVSAAAKGNLDEVTTLLNARADINKKNAVGLTPLTAAQLNGREDVAALLLEKGAVKTNMPTATQLVDGLYSSLQGKESPGIAILVAKNGEIVYKKGFGYANLKSKTLVSPETKFRIGSITKQFTASAILKLQEDGKLKVTDKLSKYIPDFPRGSEVTLHHLLTHTSGIHSYTGKDDFLTRVLKPVSPEELINYFKNDPYDFNPGEQYRYNNSGYFLLGYIIEKVSGKNYAQYLKETFFMPLHMYNTGVYATWISLDKEALGYTRENDSYLLALNWNMNWAGGAGALYSTVEDLYKWNEAVFHGKVLDEKSINAAFTSVVLNDGKTPSSGEYGYGWGMNTYRGLLSIGHSGGLHGFTSQLVRFPKENVTVVLLSNLVPPEVNMNPYTVAEYFLWDKMAKQNSYAVASVPDVDVSIYAGRYDFQNGAVMTITAEGKELFAQLSGQPKFPIFPSGPDEFFWKVVEARIKFIKDEKGTITHGHFVQGAFAIDAKKLKDDVIVSIKPELYTAYAGKYDYGNNIFITVTNENSKLFVQATNQPKYEIFPVSETEFTVKELNARLTFVREPAGKVSKLIVDLAGQKKESSRVE
;
A
#
# COMPACT_ATOMS: atom_id res chain seq x y z
N MET A 1 21.95 -17.38 -26.96
CA MET A 1 21.21 -18.26 -27.92
C MET A 1 21.33 -19.70 -27.43
N ARG A 2 20.25 -20.51 -27.51
CA ARG A 2 20.19 -22.01 -27.66
C ARG A 2 21.21 -22.90 -26.88
N LYS A 3 20.90 -24.05 -26.25
CA LYS A 3 19.66 -24.80 -25.89
C LYS A 3 20.13 -26.12 -25.16
N ILE A 4 19.22 -26.86 -24.49
CA ILE A 4 19.27 -28.35 -24.25
C ILE A 4 20.18 -28.95 -23.13
N THR A 5 19.59 -29.22 -21.94
CA THR A 5 19.00 -30.53 -21.47
C THR A 5 19.82 -31.86 -21.38
N ILE A 6 20.03 -32.34 -20.12
CA ILE A 6 19.88 -33.74 -19.55
C ILE A 6 21.02 -34.82 -19.45
N PHE A 7 21.28 -35.22 -18.19
CA PHE A 7 21.66 -36.53 -17.55
C PHE A 7 22.80 -37.47 -18.05
N PHE A 8 23.55 -38.04 -17.07
CA PHE A 8 23.88 -39.48 -17.01
C PHE A 8 24.21 -40.00 -15.56
N ARG A 9 23.48 -41.06 -15.15
CA ARG A 9 23.73 -42.24 -14.26
C ARG A 9 24.96 -42.33 -13.32
N TRP A 10 24.82 -42.76 -12.04
CA TRP A 10 24.43 -44.08 -11.44
C TRP A 10 25.51 -45.18 -11.39
N HIS A 11 25.63 -45.80 -10.20
CA HIS A 11 26.38 -47.00 -9.79
C HIS A 11 25.70 -47.54 -8.50
N VAL A 12 25.70 -48.82 -8.10
CA VAL A 12 26.22 -50.06 -8.72
C VAL A 12 25.35 -51.31 -8.35
N ARG A 13 25.90 -52.53 -8.44
CA ARG A 13 25.30 -53.88 -8.28
C ARG A 13 25.29 -54.37 -6.80
N ILE A 14 24.36 -55.20 -6.29
CA ILE A 14 23.90 -56.57 -6.63
C ILE A 14 24.95 -57.68 -6.38
N ALA A 15 24.74 -58.51 -5.35
CA ALA A 15 24.62 -60.00 -5.40
C ALA A 15 24.95 -60.70 -4.06
N LEU A 16 24.03 -61.50 -3.50
CA LEU A 16 24.38 -62.80 -2.92
C LEU A 16 23.20 -63.79 -2.91
N CYS A 17 23.45 -64.95 -3.55
CA CYS A 17 22.87 -66.29 -3.38
C CYS A 17 21.38 -66.51 -3.04
N ALA A 18 20.70 -67.19 -3.97
CA ALA A 18 19.57 -68.06 -3.68
C ALA A 18 20.06 -69.41 -3.10
N LEU A 19 19.47 -69.88 -2.00
CA LEU A 19 19.41 -71.32 -1.65
C LEU A 19 18.28 -71.67 -0.65
N VAL A 20 17.05 -71.19 -0.87
CA VAL A 20 15.84 -71.80 -0.28
C VAL A 20 14.75 -71.87 -1.35
N CYS A 21 14.90 -72.83 -2.26
CA CYS A 21 13.79 -73.34 -3.06
C CYS A 21 13.13 -74.52 -2.32
N PHE A 22 11.89 -74.85 -2.68
CA PHE A 22 11.17 -76.06 -2.25
C PHE A 22 10.85 -76.18 -0.75
N ILE A 23 9.82 -75.44 -0.31
CA ILE A 23 8.61 -75.90 0.42
C ILE A 23 7.68 -74.66 0.49
N PHE A 24 6.35 -74.85 0.58
CA PHE A 24 5.29 -73.82 0.45
C PHE A 24 4.87 -73.33 -0.96
N SER A 25 5.30 -74.00 -2.03
CA SER A 25 4.59 -73.93 -3.33
C SER A 25 3.37 -74.86 -3.38
N ALA A 26 2.59 -74.94 -2.29
CA ALA A 26 1.47 -75.89 -2.14
C ALA A 26 0.34 -75.40 -1.19
N GLU A 27 0.13 -74.09 -1.03
CA GLU A 27 -0.96 -73.57 -0.19
C GLU A 27 -1.69 -72.34 -0.78
N LEU A 28 -1.50 -72.09 -2.08
CA LEU A 28 -2.05 -70.94 -2.82
C LEU A 28 -3.17 -71.31 -3.81
N GLN A 29 -3.90 -72.40 -3.54
CA GLN A 29 -5.15 -72.75 -4.24
C GLN A 29 -6.20 -73.39 -3.30
N ALA A 30 -6.67 -72.68 -2.25
CA ALA A 30 -8.03 -72.86 -1.69
C ALA A 30 -8.33 -71.93 -0.49
N GLN A 31 -8.40 -70.60 -0.69
CA GLN A 31 -9.26 -69.78 0.18
C GLN A 31 -10.22 -68.90 -0.61
N LYS A 32 -11.49 -69.00 -0.20
CA LYS A 32 -12.67 -68.47 -0.90
C LYS A 32 -12.59 -66.95 -1.03
N LYS A 33 -13.15 -66.43 -2.13
CA LYS A 33 -13.51 -65.01 -2.29
C LYS A 33 -14.23 -64.51 -1.02
N LYS A 34 -13.56 -63.72 -0.18
CA LYS A 34 -14.27 -62.70 0.59
C LYS A 34 -14.76 -61.65 -0.41
N PRO A 35 -16.01 -61.17 -0.31
CA PRO A 35 -16.43 -60.04 -1.15
C PRO A 35 -15.52 -58.85 -0.87
N PRO A 36 -15.33 -57.93 -1.84
CA PRO A 36 -14.64 -56.68 -1.54
C PRO A 36 -15.38 -56.01 -0.37
N VAL A 37 -14.61 -55.61 0.65
CA VAL A 37 -15.15 -54.70 1.67
C VAL A 37 -15.66 -53.50 0.89
N LYS A 38 -16.97 -53.23 0.96
CA LYS A 38 -17.55 -52.02 0.36
C LYS A 38 -16.74 -50.85 0.92
N ALA A 39 -16.06 -50.12 0.04
CA ALA A 39 -15.45 -48.86 0.43
C ALA A 39 -16.56 -48.02 1.08
N ASP A 40 -16.33 -47.55 2.31
CA ASP A 40 -17.30 -46.74 3.03
C ASP A 40 -17.63 -45.52 2.16
N PRO A 41 -18.89 -45.33 1.72
CA PRO A 41 -19.26 -44.16 0.90
C PRO A 41 -18.97 -42.82 1.60
N ASN A 42 -18.76 -42.86 2.92
CA ASN A 42 -18.44 -41.71 3.77
C ASN A 42 -16.99 -41.67 4.25
N ALA A 43 -16.08 -42.47 3.69
CA ALA A 43 -14.65 -42.45 4.07
C ALA A 43 -14.02 -41.04 3.93
N GLY A 44 -14.46 -40.25 2.94
CA GLY A 44 -14.03 -38.85 2.79
C GLY A 44 -14.57 -37.92 3.88
N PHE A 45 -15.75 -38.21 4.45
CA PHE A 45 -16.32 -37.47 5.58
C PHE A 45 -15.44 -37.64 6.84
N ALA A 46 -14.87 -38.83 7.05
CA ALA A 46 -13.96 -39.09 8.16
C ALA A 46 -12.65 -38.28 8.07
N ILE A 47 -12.17 -37.98 6.85
CA ILE A 47 -10.96 -37.14 6.63
C ILE A 47 -11.22 -35.69 7.04
N ALA A 48 -12.38 -35.14 6.69
CA ALA A 48 -12.79 -33.78 7.04
C ALA A 48 -13.56 -33.68 8.38
N SER A 49 -13.41 -34.66 9.27
CA SER A 49 -14.09 -34.71 10.58
C SER A 49 -13.12 -34.44 11.73
N TYR A 50 -13.36 -33.37 12.47
CA TYR A 50 -12.57 -32.89 13.60
C TYR A 50 -13.20 -33.34 14.92
N LYS A 51 -12.37 -33.79 15.86
CA LYS A 51 -12.78 -34.12 17.23
C LYS A 51 -12.45 -32.95 18.17
N GLY A 52 -13.47 -32.41 18.81
CA GLY A 52 -13.39 -31.23 19.66
C GLY A 52 -13.02 -29.96 18.89
N ILE A 53 -12.69 -28.92 19.65
CA ILE A 53 -12.05 -27.72 19.12
C ILE A 53 -10.55 -27.86 19.30
N GLN A 54 -9.81 -27.97 18.20
CA GLN A 54 -8.36 -27.88 18.17
C GLN A 54 -7.95 -26.40 18.12
N ALA A 55 -8.20 -25.68 19.21
CA ALA A 55 -7.93 -24.24 19.29
C ALA A 55 -6.45 -23.95 18.98
N GLY A 56 -6.21 -22.90 18.20
CA GLY A 56 -4.90 -22.53 17.69
C GLY A 56 -4.52 -23.23 16.38
N GLN A 57 -5.03 -24.44 16.09
CA GLN A 57 -4.65 -25.25 14.94
C GLN A 57 -5.49 -24.94 13.69
N TYR A 58 -4.81 -24.81 12.54
CA TYR A 58 -5.48 -24.65 11.25
C TYR A 58 -6.18 -25.92 10.80
N MET A 59 -7.39 -25.73 10.26
CA MET A 59 -8.17 -26.80 9.64
C MET A 59 -7.59 -27.09 8.25
N LYS A 60 -6.75 -28.13 8.16
CA LYS A 60 -6.08 -28.56 6.91
C LYS A 60 -6.83 -29.60 6.09
N ASN A 61 -7.87 -30.22 6.64
CA ASN A 61 -8.60 -31.33 6.03
C ASN A 61 -10.02 -30.89 5.65
N TRP A 62 -10.35 -31.03 4.37
CA TRP A 62 -11.62 -30.56 3.80
C TRP A 62 -12.17 -31.56 2.80
N LEU A 63 -13.48 -31.53 2.63
CA LEU A 63 -14.12 -32.00 1.41
C LEU A 63 -14.32 -30.79 0.49
N LEU A 64 -13.72 -30.81 -0.70
CA LEU A 64 -13.81 -29.74 -1.68
C LEU A 64 -14.72 -30.14 -2.84
N ALA A 65 -15.62 -29.25 -3.25
CA ALA A 65 -16.40 -29.35 -4.47
C ALA A 65 -16.18 -28.10 -5.31
N GLY A 66 -15.88 -28.27 -6.61
CA GLY A 66 -15.49 -27.20 -7.52
C GLY A 66 -14.42 -27.64 -8.53
N PRO A 67 -13.91 -26.73 -9.37
CA PRO A 67 -14.20 -25.30 -9.37
C PRO A 67 -15.50 -25.00 -10.14
N PHE A 68 -16.32 -24.08 -9.63
CA PHE A 68 -17.53 -23.58 -10.29
C PHE A 68 -17.20 -22.26 -10.97
N LEU A 69 -17.09 -22.24 -12.29
CA LEU A 69 -16.77 -21.01 -13.03
C LEU A 69 -17.93 -20.00 -12.93
N VAL A 70 -17.60 -18.73 -12.63
CA VAL A 70 -18.55 -17.60 -12.71
C VAL A 70 -19.12 -17.52 -14.13
N LYS A 71 -18.26 -17.68 -15.13
CA LYS A 71 -18.57 -17.64 -16.57
C LYS A 71 -17.98 -18.85 -17.28
N GLU A 72 -18.75 -19.45 -18.17
CA GLU A 72 -18.38 -20.71 -18.87
C GLU A 72 -17.66 -20.47 -20.21
N ASP A 73 -17.74 -19.26 -20.79
CA ASP A 73 -16.92 -18.88 -21.93
C ASP A 73 -15.65 -18.14 -21.47
N THR A 74 -14.57 -18.33 -22.22
CA THR A 74 -13.24 -17.74 -21.98
C THR A 74 -12.91 -16.62 -22.99
N ALA A 75 -13.92 -16.02 -23.64
CA ALA A 75 -13.72 -14.96 -24.63
C ALA A 75 -13.50 -13.59 -23.97
N SER A 76 -13.96 -13.43 -22.72
CA SER A 76 -13.68 -12.27 -21.87
C SER A 76 -13.88 -12.63 -20.39
N ASP A 77 -13.19 -11.92 -19.51
CA ASP A 77 -13.40 -12.00 -18.06
C ASP A 77 -14.85 -11.60 -17.68
N PRO A 78 -15.42 -12.14 -16.60
CA PRO A 78 -16.72 -11.72 -16.09
C PRO A 78 -16.63 -10.32 -15.47
N ASP A 79 -17.60 -9.46 -15.77
CA ASP A 79 -17.69 -8.16 -15.12
C ASP A 79 -17.96 -8.27 -13.60
N MET A 80 -17.66 -7.19 -12.88
CA MET A 80 -17.76 -7.12 -11.42
C MET A 80 -19.19 -7.43 -10.92
N GLN A 81 -20.23 -7.05 -11.66
CA GLN A 81 -21.61 -7.29 -11.29
C GLN A 81 -21.97 -8.78 -11.43
N LEU A 82 -21.50 -9.44 -12.50
CA LEU A 82 -21.66 -10.88 -12.69
C LEU A 82 -20.92 -11.69 -11.62
N GLN A 83 -19.72 -11.26 -11.23
CA GLN A 83 -18.96 -11.86 -10.13
C GLN A 83 -19.69 -11.69 -8.78
N GLU A 84 -20.21 -10.50 -8.47
CA GLU A 84 -20.96 -10.24 -7.23
C GLU A 84 -22.28 -11.02 -7.19
N ASN A 85 -23.00 -11.10 -8.32
CA ASN A 85 -24.23 -11.89 -8.45
C ASN A 85 -23.95 -13.37 -8.22
N PHE A 86 -22.91 -13.93 -8.86
CA PHE A 86 -22.51 -15.31 -8.65
C PHE A 86 -22.03 -15.57 -7.22
N PHE A 87 -21.38 -14.60 -6.57
CA PHE A 87 -21.01 -14.69 -5.15
C PHE A 87 -22.25 -14.75 -4.25
N ASN A 88 -23.24 -13.91 -4.54
CA ASN A 88 -24.50 -13.85 -3.81
C ASN A 88 -25.36 -15.11 -3.99
N GLU A 89 -25.29 -15.80 -5.13
CA GLU A 89 -26.00 -17.07 -5.39
C GLU A 89 -25.45 -18.23 -4.53
N ASP A 90 -26.30 -18.83 -3.71
CA ASP A 90 -25.95 -19.96 -2.84
C ASP A 90 -26.49 -21.28 -3.39
N LEU A 91 -25.62 -22.01 -4.09
CA LEU A 91 -25.88 -23.38 -4.57
C LEU A 91 -26.14 -24.36 -3.42
N LEU A 92 -25.59 -24.06 -2.24
CA LEU A 92 -25.75 -24.87 -1.04
C LEU A 92 -25.45 -24.05 0.23
N THR A 93 -26.29 -24.18 1.26
CA THR A 93 -26.03 -23.63 2.60
C THR A 93 -25.74 -24.71 3.65
N GLN A 94 -26.09 -25.96 3.36
CA GLN A 94 -25.80 -27.15 4.17
C GLN A 94 -25.80 -28.43 3.32
N VAL A 95 -24.96 -29.39 3.68
CA VAL A 95 -24.97 -30.77 3.18
C VAL A 95 -25.80 -31.64 4.11
N THR A 96 -26.79 -32.36 3.58
CA THR A 96 -27.54 -33.37 4.35
C THR A 96 -27.02 -34.77 4.02
N PRO A 97 -26.09 -35.36 4.81
CA PRO A 97 -25.60 -36.71 4.56
C PRO A 97 -26.70 -37.73 4.84
N VAL A 98 -26.83 -38.74 3.97
CA VAL A 98 -27.76 -39.86 4.16
C VAL A 98 -26.97 -41.11 4.55
N ALA A 99 -27.33 -41.75 5.67
CA ALA A 99 -26.63 -42.92 6.18
C ALA A 99 -26.48 -44.01 5.10
N GLY A 100 -25.25 -44.48 4.90
CA GLY A 100 -24.92 -45.51 3.90
C GLY A 100 -24.94 -45.06 2.43
N LYS A 101 -25.13 -43.77 2.13
CA LYS A 101 -25.01 -43.19 0.78
C LYS A 101 -23.83 -42.21 0.71
N PRO A 102 -23.19 -42.04 -0.46
CA PRO A 102 -22.20 -40.98 -0.66
C PRO A 102 -22.86 -39.60 -0.59
N ILE A 103 -22.05 -38.57 -0.30
CA ILE A 103 -22.50 -37.18 -0.26
C ILE A 103 -23.09 -36.78 -1.62
N PRO A 104 -24.27 -36.13 -1.68
CA PRO A 104 -24.78 -35.57 -2.91
C PRO A 104 -23.79 -34.61 -3.58
N ALA A 105 -23.53 -34.82 -4.86
CA ALA A 105 -22.78 -33.89 -5.69
C ALA A 105 -23.59 -32.59 -5.88
N ILE A 106 -22.89 -31.45 -5.97
CA ILE A 106 -23.52 -30.18 -6.31
C ILE A 106 -23.81 -30.18 -7.82
N LEU A 107 -25.03 -29.84 -8.21
CA LEU A 107 -25.43 -29.73 -9.61
C LEU A 107 -25.46 -28.25 -10.01
N LEU A 108 -24.75 -27.89 -11.08
CA LEU A 108 -24.78 -26.54 -11.66
C LEU A 108 -24.78 -26.65 -13.19
N LYS A 109 -25.75 -26.00 -13.85
CA LYS A 109 -25.86 -25.93 -15.33
C LYS A 109 -25.74 -27.31 -16.02
N GLY A 110 -26.31 -28.36 -15.42
CA GLY A 110 -26.26 -29.74 -15.92
C GLY A 110 -24.96 -30.51 -15.65
N LYS A 111 -23.93 -29.87 -15.10
CA LYS A 111 -22.70 -30.53 -14.63
C LYS A 111 -22.85 -30.98 -13.17
N SER A 112 -22.15 -32.06 -12.82
CA SER A 112 -22.17 -32.66 -11.48
C SER A 112 -20.79 -32.60 -10.83
N PHE A 113 -20.71 -31.95 -9.67
CA PHE A 113 -19.47 -31.67 -8.95
C PHE A 113 -19.43 -32.49 -7.67
N ALA A 114 -18.71 -33.62 -7.72
CA ALA A 114 -18.52 -34.52 -6.59
C ALA A 114 -17.51 -33.94 -5.57
N TRP A 115 -17.78 -34.16 -4.29
CA TRP A 115 -16.89 -33.82 -3.19
C TRP A 115 -15.62 -34.69 -3.21
N LYS A 116 -14.45 -34.07 -3.08
CA LYS A 116 -13.14 -34.73 -3.04
C LYS A 116 -12.46 -34.44 -1.70
N PRO A 117 -11.93 -35.44 -0.99
CA PRO A 117 -11.14 -35.18 0.21
C PRO A 117 -9.81 -34.51 -0.15
N TYR A 118 -9.42 -33.55 0.67
CA TYR A 118 -8.16 -32.82 0.61
C TYR A 118 -7.53 -32.74 2.01
N SER A 119 -6.21 -32.84 2.07
CA SER A 119 -5.40 -32.69 3.29
C SER A 119 -4.17 -31.85 2.97
N GLY A 120 -4.17 -30.60 3.43
CA GLY A 120 -3.06 -29.67 3.23
C GLY A 120 -1.88 -29.93 4.18
N THR A 121 -0.68 -29.57 3.74
CA THR A 121 0.53 -29.54 4.58
C THR A 121 0.76 -28.15 5.19
N THR A 122 0.43 -27.10 4.44
CA THR A 122 0.44 -25.68 4.81
C THR A 122 -0.75 -25.29 5.69
N ASP A 123 -0.68 -24.13 6.32
CA ASP A 123 -1.77 -23.55 7.13
C ASP A 123 -2.88 -22.93 6.26
N ALA A 124 -2.50 -22.40 5.10
CA ALA A 124 -3.41 -21.99 4.04
C ALA A 124 -3.70 -23.15 3.07
N ILE A 125 -4.96 -23.21 2.62
CA ILE A 125 -5.44 -24.07 1.54
C ILE A 125 -5.24 -23.29 0.24
N ASP A 126 -4.20 -23.65 -0.50
CA ASP A 126 -3.84 -23.07 -1.80
C ASP A 126 -4.72 -23.71 -2.90
N LEU A 127 -5.78 -23.01 -3.30
CA LEU A 127 -6.74 -23.47 -4.32
C LEU A 127 -6.14 -23.36 -5.72
N ASP A 128 -5.22 -22.40 -5.95
CA ASP A 128 -4.45 -22.28 -7.18
C ASP A 128 -3.62 -23.54 -7.48
N ALA A 129 -2.91 -24.07 -6.48
CA ALA A 129 -2.13 -25.29 -6.60
C ALA A 129 -3.02 -26.53 -6.81
N ILE A 130 -4.22 -26.55 -6.22
CA ILE A 130 -5.18 -27.66 -6.34
C ILE A 130 -5.85 -27.68 -7.72
N TYR A 131 -6.28 -26.51 -8.21
CA TYR A 131 -7.09 -26.38 -9.44
C TYR A 131 -6.29 -25.92 -10.67
N LYS A 132 -5.01 -25.55 -10.50
CA LYS A 132 -4.05 -25.09 -11.51
C LYS A 132 -4.32 -23.68 -12.05
N LYS A 133 -4.55 -22.73 -11.15
CA LYS A 133 -4.87 -21.32 -11.46
C LYS A 133 -6.08 -21.18 -12.37
N VAL A 134 -7.26 -21.28 -11.76
CA VAL A 134 -8.55 -21.16 -12.45
C VAL A 134 -9.20 -19.90 -11.95
N ASP A 135 -8.98 -18.82 -12.69
CA ASP A 135 -9.49 -17.50 -12.35
C ASP A 135 -11.03 -17.44 -12.47
N TYR A 136 -11.64 -16.54 -11.71
CA TYR A 136 -13.08 -16.28 -11.65
C TYR A 136 -13.93 -17.52 -11.39
N ALA A 137 -13.56 -18.28 -10.35
CA ALA A 137 -14.25 -19.50 -9.95
C ALA A 137 -14.53 -19.56 -8.44
N ALA A 138 -15.54 -20.36 -8.05
CA ALA A 138 -15.82 -20.67 -6.66
C ALA A 138 -15.55 -22.14 -6.31
N VAL A 139 -15.22 -22.40 -5.05
CA VAL A 139 -15.10 -23.73 -4.44
C VAL A 139 -15.94 -23.73 -3.16
N TYR A 140 -16.67 -24.83 -2.95
CA TYR A 140 -17.27 -25.13 -1.65
C TYR A 140 -16.34 -26.05 -0.87
N ALA A 141 -16.07 -25.69 0.39
CA ALA A 141 -15.28 -26.49 1.32
C ALA A 141 -16.15 -26.89 2.53
N LEU A 142 -16.14 -28.18 2.87
CA LEU A 142 -16.97 -28.78 3.92
C LEU A 142 -16.09 -29.47 4.96
N ALA A 143 -16.39 -29.23 6.24
CA ALA A 143 -15.85 -29.96 7.37
C ALA A 143 -16.93 -30.25 8.42
N GLU A 144 -16.69 -31.25 9.26
CA GLU A 144 -17.53 -31.60 10.40
C GLU A 144 -16.73 -31.45 11.70
N ILE A 145 -17.33 -30.84 12.73
CA ILE A 145 -16.71 -30.63 14.05
C ILE A 145 -17.57 -31.33 15.09
N LYS A 146 -17.02 -32.33 15.76
CA LYS A 146 -17.72 -33.13 16.78
C LYS A 146 -17.34 -32.65 18.18
N THR A 147 -18.28 -32.08 18.93
CA THR A 147 -18.05 -31.59 20.31
C THR A 147 -18.82 -32.41 21.35
N ASP A 148 -18.23 -32.61 22.52
CA ASP A 148 -18.85 -33.36 23.62
C ASP A 148 -19.90 -32.54 24.40
N SER A 149 -19.91 -31.21 24.20
CA SER A 149 -20.83 -30.24 24.79
C SER A 149 -21.15 -29.10 23.82
N ALA A 150 -22.22 -28.36 24.10
CA ALA A 150 -22.52 -27.11 23.41
C ALA A 150 -21.65 -25.99 23.99
N LEU A 151 -21.06 -25.15 23.15
CA LEU A 151 -20.08 -24.15 23.57
C LEU A 151 -19.95 -23.02 22.53
N THR A 152 -19.55 -21.82 22.99
CA THR A 152 -19.24 -20.68 22.11
C THR A 152 -17.73 -20.61 21.85
N ALA A 153 -17.35 -20.41 20.59
CA ALA A 153 -15.96 -20.25 20.16
C ALA A 153 -15.86 -19.14 19.10
N PHE A 154 -14.64 -18.91 18.61
CA PHE A 154 -14.37 -17.93 17.57
C PHE A 154 -13.61 -18.60 16.44
N LEU A 155 -14.06 -18.40 15.19
CA LEU A 155 -13.31 -18.76 14.01
C LEU A 155 -12.41 -17.59 13.62
N GLY A 156 -11.13 -17.86 13.43
CA GLY A 156 -10.22 -17.01 12.67
C GLY A 156 -10.28 -17.43 11.21
N VAL A 157 -10.64 -16.50 10.34
CA VAL A 157 -10.85 -16.74 8.91
C VAL A 157 -10.01 -15.77 8.11
N GLY A 158 -9.27 -16.32 7.14
CA GLY A 158 -8.55 -15.57 6.13
C GLY A 158 -8.90 -16.06 4.74
N SER A 159 -9.05 -15.14 3.80
CA SER A 159 -9.26 -15.43 2.37
C SER A 159 -8.75 -14.25 1.58
N ASP A 160 -8.17 -14.53 0.42
CA ASP A 160 -7.83 -13.53 -0.59
C ASP A 160 -9.10 -12.86 -1.13
N ASP A 161 -10.07 -13.65 -1.57
CA ASP A 161 -11.26 -13.12 -2.24
C ASP A 161 -12.56 -13.35 -1.46
N GLY A 162 -13.69 -13.49 -2.19
CA GLY A 162 -15.02 -13.55 -1.62
C GLY A 162 -15.25 -14.83 -0.81
N ILE A 163 -15.59 -14.68 0.48
CA ILE A 163 -15.83 -15.80 1.40
C ILE A 163 -17.21 -15.71 2.08
N LYS A 164 -17.98 -16.81 2.02
CA LYS A 164 -19.17 -17.03 2.87
C LYS A 164 -18.93 -18.23 3.77
N VAL A 165 -19.43 -18.18 5.01
CA VAL A 165 -19.32 -19.27 5.98
C VAL A 165 -20.69 -19.56 6.57
N TRP A 166 -21.09 -20.83 6.54
CA TRP A 166 -22.28 -21.36 7.21
C TRP A 166 -21.88 -22.36 8.29
N LEU A 167 -22.58 -22.27 9.42
CA LEU A 167 -22.51 -23.22 10.52
C LEU A 167 -23.90 -23.81 10.72
N ASN A 168 -24.04 -25.13 10.57
CA ASN A 168 -25.32 -25.83 10.69
C ASN A 168 -26.44 -25.20 9.83
N GLY A 169 -26.12 -24.83 8.58
CA GLY A 169 -27.05 -24.20 7.64
C GLY A 169 -27.30 -22.70 7.83
N LYS A 170 -26.90 -22.12 8.98
CA LYS A 170 -27.00 -20.68 9.21
C LYS A 170 -25.75 -19.96 8.72
N GLN A 171 -25.90 -18.94 7.88
CA GLN A 171 -24.77 -18.07 7.51
C GLN A 171 -24.28 -17.33 8.76
N VAL A 172 -23.01 -17.48 9.08
CA VAL A 172 -22.33 -16.80 10.20
C VAL A 172 -21.34 -15.73 9.73
N HIS A 173 -20.94 -15.77 8.46
CA HIS A 173 -20.07 -14.75 7.85
C HIS A 173 -20.30 -14.62 6.35
N LYS A 174 -20.11 -13.41 5.83
CA LYS A 174 -20.05 -13.06 4.40
C LYS A 174 -19.10 -11.87 4.28
N ASN A 175 -18.11 -12.00 3.41
CA ASN A 175 -17.20 -10.91 3.06
C ASN A 175 -16.87 -11.03 1.56
N TRP A 176 -17.03 -9.94 0.80
CA TRP A 176 -16.74 -9.90 -0.63
C TRP A 176 -15.74 -8.77 -0.88
N THR A 177 -14.46 -9.12 -0.86
CA THR A 177 -13.34 -8.19 -0.93
C THR A 177 -12.17 -8.91 -1.60
N GLY A 178 -11.44 -8.21 -2.48
CA GLY A 178 -10.13 -8.68 -2.95
C GLY A 178 -9.03 -8.22 -1.99
N ARG A 179 -8.21 -9.15 -1.52
CA ARG A 179 -7.07 -8.98 -0.61
C ARG A 179 -6.12 -10.19 -0.77
N ALA A 180 -5.08 -10.31 0.06
CA ALA A 180 -4.26 -11.53 0.12
C ALA A 180 -4.73 -12.44 1.27
N VAL A 181 -4.58 -13.77 1.16
CA VAL A 181 -4.84 -14.68 2.30
C VAL A 181 -3.94 -14.31 3.48
N THR A 182 -4.54 -13.86 4.58
CA THR A 182 -3.84 -13.67 5.85
C THR A 182 -4.67 -14.32 6.96
N ALA A 183 -4.03 -15.04 7.87
CA ALA A 183 -4.74 -15.67 8.98
C ALA A 183 -5.49 -14.65 9.84
N ASP A 184 -6.65 -15.05 10.36
CA ASP A 184 -7.46 -14.30 11.33
C ASP A 184 -7.80 -12.85 10.91
N GLN A 185 -7.95 -12.62 9.60
CA GLN A 185 -8.44 -11.34 9.07
C GLN A 185 -9.82 -11.00 9.63
N ASP A 186 -10.72 -11.97 9.52
CA ASP A 186 -12.09 -11.90 9.99
C ASP A 186 -12.24 -12.84 11.22
N ILE A 187 -12.86 -12.33 12.29
CA ILE A 187 -13.06 -13.07 13.55
C ILE A 187 -14.55 -13.24 13.79
N ILE A 188 -15.03 -14.48 13.74
CA ILE A 188 -16.46 -14.79 13.70
C ILE A 188 -16.86 -15.51 14.99
N PRO A 189 -17.73 -14.94 15.84
CA PRO A 189 -18.31 -15.66 16.97
C PRO A 189 -19.22 -16.78 16.47
N VAL A 190 -19.00 -18.00 16.96
CA VAL A 190 -19.76 -19.20 16.58
C VAL A 190 -20.27 -19.94 17.81
N SER A 191 -21.48 -20.50 17.71
CA SER A 191 -22.07 -21.34 18.76
C SER A 191 -22.21 -22.76 18.23
N LEU A 192 -21.47 -23.69 18.82
CA LEU A 192 -21.52 -25.11 18.50
C LEU A 192 -22.53 -25.81 19.42
N VAL A 193 -23.31 -26.72 18.87
CA VAL A 193 -24.18 -27.63 19.63
C VAL A 193 -23.40 -28.89 20.02
N LYS A 194 -23.85 -29.61 21.05
CA LYS A 194 -23.29 -30.92 21.39
C LYS A 194 -23.52 -31.90 20.23
N GLY A 195 -22.50 -32.66 19.87
CA GLY A 195 -22.53 -33.62 18.76
C GLY A 195 -21.89 -33.04 17.50
N SER A 196 -22.49 -33.32 16.35
CA SER A 196 -21.98 -32.87 15.04
C SER A 196 -22.34 -31.42 14.76
N ASN A 197 -21.35 -30.65 14.30
CA ASN A 197 -21.52 -29.32 13.75
C ASN A 197 -20.92 -29.28 12.35
N GLN A 198 -21.69 -28.84 11.37
CA GLN A 198 -21.23 -28.73 10.00
C GLN A 198 -20.74 -27.32 9.70
N LEU A 199 -19.50 -27.22 9.24
CA LEU A 199 -18.91 -25.99 8.70
C LEU A 199 -18.84 -26.10 7.18
N LEU A 200 -19.58 -25.22 6.49
CA LEU A 200 -19.56 -25.09 5.04
C LEU A 200 -19.04 -23.71 4.68
N ILE A 201 -18.19 -23.62 3.66
CA ILE A 201 -17.58 -22.38 3.18
C ILE A 201 -17.75 -22.33 1.68
N LYS A 202 -17.96 -21.14 1.13
CA LYS A 202 -17.80 -20.82 -0.29
C LYS A 202 -16.68 -19.80 -0.41
N VAL A 203 -15.66 -20.11 -1.21
CA VAL A 203 -14.55 -19.19 -1.54
C VAL A 203 -14.59 -18.95 -3.05
N GLN A 204 -14.61 -17.69 -3.48
CA GLN A 204 -14.68 -17.29 -4.88
C GLN A 204 -13.53 -16.34 -5.23
N ASP A 205 -12.69 -16.74 -6.18
CA ASP A 205 -11.59 -15.95 -6.74
C ASP A 205 -12.08 -14.74 -7.56
N MET A 206 -11.26 -13.68 -7.61
CA MET A 206 -11.44 -12.48 -8.44
C MET A 206 -10.20 -12.16 -9.32
N ALA A 207 -9.50 -13.19 -9.80
CA ALA A 207 -8.24 -13.17 -10.54
C ALA A 207 -7.05 -12.62 -9.74
N GLN A 208 -6.85 -13.15 -8.53
CA GLN A 208 -5.65 -12.89 -7.72
C GLN A 208 -4.89 -14.19 -7.45
N GLY A 209 -4.33 -14.37 -6.25
CA GLY A 209 -4.08 -15.72 -5.75
C GLY A 209 -5.37 -16.25 -5.14
N TRP A 210 -5.58 -17.56 -5.15
CA TRP A 210 -6.82 -18.17 -4.66
C TRP A 210 -6.61 -19.16 -3.51
N GLY A 211 -7.26 -18.94 -2.36
CA GLY A 211 -7.08 -19.75 -1.17
C GLY A 211 -7.75 -19.23 0.11
N PHE A 212 -7.66 -20.03 1.17
CA PHE A 212 -8.23 -19.67 2.46
C PHE A 212 -7.50 -20.30 3.66
N THR A 213 -7.73 -19.73 4.84
CA THR A 213 -7.32 -20.27 6.15
C THR A 213 -8.56 -20.26 7.05
N ILE A 214 -8.80 -21.36 7.78
CA ILE A 214 -9.71 -21.35 8.94
C ILE A 214 -9.05 -22.05 10.11
N ARG A 215 -9.21 -21.48 11.30
CA ARG A 215 -8.92 -22.12 12.58
C ARG A 215 -9.94 -21.71 13.63
N PHE A 216 -10.05 -22.49 14.70
CA PHE A 216 -10.63 -21.98 15.93
C PHE A 216 -9.55 -21.20 16.70
N LEU A 217 -9.89 -19.98 17.14
CA LEU A 217 -8.98 -19.17 17.92
C LEU A 217 -8.87 -19.70 19.35
N ASP A 218 -7.64 -19.85 19.82
CA ASP A 218 -7.37 -20.01 21.25
C ASP A 218 -7.41 -18.65 21.96
N ARG A 219 -7.32 -18.70 23.30
CA ARG A 219 -7.31 -17.50 24.13
C ARG A 219 -6.11 -16.60 23.82
N ASP A 220 -4.97 -17.16 23.43
CA ASP A 220 -3.76 -16.38 23.15
C ASP A 220 -3.91 -15.56 21.86
N ALA A 221 -4.43 -16.16 20.78
CA ALA A 221 -4.73 -15.46 19.53
C ALA A 221 -5.76 -14.33 19.71
N LEU A 222 -6.83 -14.58 20.48
CA LEU A 222 -7.81 -13.55 20.84
C LEU A 222 -7.16 -12.40 21.64
N SER A 223 -6.17 -12.72 22.48
CA SER A 223 -5.46 -11.74 23.31
C SER A 223 -4.46 -10.90 22.52
N GLU A 224 -3.71 -11.52 21.59
CA GLU A 224 -2.85 -10.80 20.63
C GLU A 224 -3.68 -9.84 19.77
N ARG A 225 -4.85 -10.30 19.28
CA ARG A 225 -5.77 -9.43 18.55
C ARG A 225 -6.29 -8.28 19.42
N LEU A 226 -6.58 -8.52 20.70
CA LEU A 226 -7.04 -7.48 21.62
C LEU A 226 -6.01 -6.35 21.76
N VAL A 227 -4.71 -6.65 21.74
CA VAL A 227 -3.64 -5.62 21.72
C VAL A 227 -3.72 -4.77 20.45
N SER A 228 -3.92 -5.39 19.28
CA SER A 228 -4.04 -4.68 17.99
C SER A 228 -5.32 -3.83 17.90
N ALA A 229 -6.47 -4.38 18.30
CA ALA A 229 -7.75 -3.68 18.34
C ALA A 229 -7.68 -2.47 19.29
N ALA A 230 -7.01 -2.63 20.43
CA ALA A 230 -6.83 -1.56 21.40
C ALA A 230 -5.92 -0.42 20.89
N ALA A 231 -4.82 -0.73 20.19
CA ALA A 231 -3.97 0.26 19.53
C ALA A 231 -4.74 1.08 18.47
N LYS A 232 -5.54 0.40 17.65
CA LYS A 232 -6.37 1.02 16.59
C LYS A 232 -7.51 1.86 17.15
N GLY A 233 -7.95 1.61 18.39
CA GLY A 233 -9.11 2.28 18.97
C GLY A 233 -10.45 1.63 18.63
N ASN A 234 -10.47 0.36 18.20
CA ASN A 234 -11.69 -0.33 17.76
C ASN A 234 -12.52 -0.84 18.95
N LEU A 235 -13.40 -0.01 19.50
CA LEU A 235 -14.20 -0.32 20.69
C LEU A 235 -15.13 -1.53 20.50
N ASP A 236 -15.72 -1.71 19.31
CA ASP A 236 -16.58 -2.86 19.00
C ASP A 236 -15.80 -4.18 19.13
N GLU A 237 -14.60 -4.21 18.54
CA GLU A 237 -13.73 -5.38 18.51
C GLU A 237 -13.09 -5.65 19.87
N VAL A 238 -12.65 -4.60 20.58
CA VAL A 238 -12.20 -4.68 21.98
C VAL A 238 -13.30 -5.30 22.85
N THR A 239 -14.53 -4.78 22.77
CA THR A 239 -15.67 -5.31 23.54
C THR A 239 -15.98 -6.77 23.19
N THR A 240 -15.96 -7.10 21.89
CA THR A 240 -16.18 -8.48 21.41
C THR A 240 -15.11 -9.45 21.94
N LEU A 241 -13.84 -9.07 21.90
CA LEU A 241 -12.72 -9.89 22.37
C LEU A 241 -12.70 -10.03 23.91
N LEU A 242 -13.10 -9.00 24.65
CA LEU A 242 -13.28 -9.10 26.10
C LEU A 242 -14.43 -10.05 26.47
N ASN A 243 -15.56 -9.98 25.75
CA ASN A 243 -16.66 -10.95 25.88
C ASN A 243 -16.21 -12.38 25.47
N ALA A 244 -15.26 -12.50 24.55
CA ALA A 244 -14.60 -13.75 24.17
C ALA A 244 -13.64 -14.32 25.25
N ARG A 245 -13.48 -13.63 26.39
CA ARG A 245 -12.52 -13.95 27.46
C ARG A 245 -11.05 -13.91 27.02
N ALA A 246 -10.72 -13.08 26.03
CA ALA A 246 -9.36 -12.68 25.76
C ALA A 246 -8.68 -12.18 27.05
N ASP A 247 -7.40 -12.47 27.22
CA ASP A 247 -6.65 -12.04 28.39
C ASP A 247 -6.30 -10.54 28.25
N ILE A 248 -7.05 -9.73 28.99
CA ILE A 248 -6.93 -8.27 29.05
C ILE A 248 -5.53 -7.79 29.48
N ASN A 249 -4.70 -8.66 30.06
CA ASN A 249 -3.35 -8.37 30.52
C ASN A 249 -2.26 -9.13 29.75
N LYS A 250 -2.59 -9.88 28.68
CA LYS A 250 -1.60 -10.52 27.80
C LYS A 250 -0.66 -9.46 27.24
N LYS A 251 0.63 -9.78 27.25
CA LYS A 251 1.63 -9.02 26.50
C LYS A 251 1.85 -9.66 25.14
N ASN A 252 1.86 -8.85 24.10
CA ASN A 252 2.31 -9.28 22.77
C ASN A 252 3.83 -9.51 22.73
N ALA A 253 4.35 -9.91 21.58
CA ALA A 253 5.77 -10.16 21.34
C ALA A 253 6.72 -8.99 21.68
N VAL A 254 6.23 -7.74 21.73
CA VAL A 254 7.03 -6.55 22.09
C VAL A 254 6.76 -6.04 23.51
N GLY A 255 6.00 -6.80 24.31
CA GLY A 255 5.71 -6.50 25.71
C GLY A 255 4.48 -5.61 25.96
N LEU A 256 3.77 -5.17 24.92
CA LEU A 256 2.56 -4.33 25.06
C LEU A 256 1.37 -5.16 25.53
N THR A 257 0.73 -4.72 26.60
CA THR A 257 -0.66 -5.09 26.95
C THR A 257 -1.66 -4.26 26.13
N PRO A 258 -2.93 -4.68 26.01
CA PRO A 258 -3.97 -3.88 25.38
C PRO A 258 -4.07 -2.47 25.95
N LEU A 259 -3.92 -2.32 27.27
CA LEU A 259 -3.95 -1.02 27.94
C LEU A 259 -2.77 -0.12 27.51
N THR A 260 -1.54 -0.65 27.53
CA THR A 260 -0.37 0.12 27.09
C THR A 260 -0.41 0.44 25.59
N ALA A 261 -0.97 -0.45 24.77
CA ALA A 261 -1.15 -0.23 23.34
C ALA A 261 -2.17 0.88 23.04
N ALA A 262 -3.30 0.91 23.77
CA ALA A 262 -4.26 2.01 23.72
C ALA A 262 -3.63 3.35 24.13
N GLN A 263 -2.89 3.37 25.25
CA GLN A 263 -2.20 4.56 25.76
C GLN A 263 -1.17 5.12 24.76
N LEU A 264 -0.31 4.27 24.21
CA LEU A 264 0.69 4.61 23.19
C LEU A 264 0.05 5.31 21.96
N ASN A 265 -1.13 4.85 21.55
CA ASN A 265 -1.88 5.39 20.42
C ASN A 265 -2.87 6.51 20.83
N GLY A 266 -2.88 6.93 22.10
CA GLY A 266 -3.75 8.01 22.59
C GLY A 266 -5.25 7.67 22.65
N ARG A 267 -5.62 6.38 22.68
CA ARG A 267 -7.01 5.87 22.69
C ARG A 267 -7.59 5.86 24.11
N GLU A 268 -8.01 7.03 24.60
CA GLU A 268 -8.46 7.14 25.99
C GLU A 268 -9.72 6.33 26.30
N ASP A 269 -10.69 6.28 25.39
CA ASP A 269 -11.96 5.56 25.62
C ASP A 269 -11.71 4.04 25.75
N VAL A 270 -10.85 3.50 24.89
CA VAL A 270 -10.38 2.10 24.99
C VAL A 270 -9.60 1.88 26.28
N ALA A 271 -8.67 2.78 26.65
CA ALA A 271 -7.91 2.65 27.88
C ALA A 271 -8.80 2.69 29.13
N ALA A 272 -9.83 3.53 29.14
CA ALA A 272 -10.84 3.62 30.19
C ALA A 272 -11.69 2.34 30.28
N LEU A 273 -12.21 1.84 29.14
CA LEU A 273 -12.94 0.58 29.06
C LEU A 273 -12.09 -0.60 29.57
N LEU A 274 -10.82 -0.68 29.17
CA LEU A 274 -9.92 -1.74 29.62
C LEU A 274 -9.70 -1.68 31.14
N LEU A 275 -9.50 -0.49 31.70
CA LEU A 275 -9.39 -0.30 33.16
C LEU A 275 -10.68 -0.69 33.90
N GLU A 276 -11.85 -0.31 33.37
CA GLU A 276 -13.17 -0.71 33.91
C GLU A 276 -13.34 -2.23 33.91
N LYS A 277 -12.89 -2.92 32.85
CA LYS A 277 -12.91 -4.39 32.75
C LYS A 277 -11.75 -5.09 33.47
N GLY A 278 -10.97 -4.38 34.30
CA GLY A 278 -9.96 -4.98 35.18
C GLY A 278 -8.55 -5.11 34.60
N ALA A 279 -8.19 -4.31 33.60
CA ALA A 279 -6.80 -4.22 33.14
C ALA A 279 -5.88 -3.69 34.24
N VAL A 280 -4.74 -4.34 34.43
CA VAL A 280 -3.72 -3.94 35.40
C VAL A 280 -2.80 -2.91 34.75
N LYS A 281 -2.57 -1.79 35.43
CA LYS A 281 -1.59 -0.79 34.99
C LYS A 281 -0.19 -1.38 35.03
N THR A 282 0.45 -1.49 33.87
CA THR A 282 1.85 -1.94 33.70
C THR A 282 2.70 -0.83 33.12
N ASN A 283 4.00 -0.85 33.38
CA ASN A 283 4.94 0.04 32.68
C ASN A 283 4.90 -0.21 31.17
N MET A 284 5.03 0.87 30.39
CA MET A 284 5.25 0.81 28.94
C MET A 284 6.56 0.04 28.65
N PRO A 285 6.63 -0.80 27.60
CA PRO A 285 7.91 -1.28 27.07
C PRO A 285 8.83 -0.11 26.71
N THR A 286 10.15 -0.32 26.70
CA THR A 286 11.05 0.78 26.34
C THR A 286 10.86 1.15 24.87
N ALA A 287 11.02 2.43 24.53
CA ALA A 287 10.95 2.89 23.15
C ALA A 287 11.89 2.08 22.23
N THR A 288 13.06 1.70 22.74
CA THR A 288 14.05 0.86 22.04
C THR A 288 13.53 -0.55 21.74
N GLN A 289 12.79 -1.19 22.66
CA GLN A 289 12.14 -2.49 22.44
C GLN A 289 11.04 -2.40 21.37
N LEU A 290 10.27 -1.29 21.36
CA LEU A 290 9.22 -1.06 20.38
C LEU A 290 9.80 -0.85 18.96
N VAL A 291 10.91 -0.11 18.81
CA VAL A 291 11.61 0.01 17.52
C VAL A 291 12.23 -1.34 17.10
N ASP A 292 12.85 -2.09 18.02
CA ASP A 292 13.38 -3.42 17.72
C ASP A 292 12.31 -4.39 17.22
N GLY A 293 11.12 -4.35 17.85
CA GLY A 293 9.95 -5.10 17.42
C GLY A 293 9.44 -4.72 16.03
N LEU A 294 9.36 -3.42 15.75
CA LEU A 294 8.87 -2.87 14.47
C LEU A 294 9.68 -3.37 13.27
N TYR A 295 10.99 -3.60 13.44
CA TYR A 295 11.90 -4.06 12.39
C TYR A 295 12.39 -5.51 12.57
N SER A 296 11.77 -6.26 13.50
CA SER A 296 12.13 -7.65 13.80
C SER A 296 12.05 -8.60 12.60
N SER A 297 11.12 -8.38 11.67
CA SER A 297 10.95 -9.18 10.45
C SER A 297 12.13 -9.11 9.47
N LEU A 298 13.01 -8.12 9.62
CA LEU A 298 14.27 -7.97 8.86
C LEU A 298 15.46 -8.68 9.54
N GLN A 299 15.27 -9.25 10.73
CA GLN A 299 16.31 -10.05 11.41
C GLN A 299 16.27 -11.50 10.89
N GLY A 300 17.43 -12.04 10.53
CA GLY A 300 17.57 -13.44 10.08
C GLY A 300 17.05 -13.76 8.67
N LYS A 301 16.27 -12.87 8.04
CA LYS A 301 15.86 -12.99 6.64
C LYS A 301 16.92 -12.41 5.70
N GLU A 302 17.20 -13.08 4.58
CA GLU A 302 18.01 -12.52 3.49
C GLU A 302 17.21 -11.46 2.72
N SER A 303 17.16 -10.25 3.28
CA SER A 303 16.46 -9.09 2.72
C SER A 303 17.31 -7.82 2.76
N PRO A 304 17.07 -6.85 1.86
CA PRO A 304 17.57 -5.50 2.00
C PRO A 304 17.16 -4.89 3.36
N GLY A 305 17.82 -3.81 3.76
CA GLY A 305 17.85 -3.36 5.14
C GLY A 305 17.51 -1.89 5.38
N ILE A 306 17.66 -1.50 6.64
CA ILE A 306 17.41 -0.15 7.15
C ILE A 306 18.38 0.19 8.28
N ALA A 307 18.92 1.40 8.27
CA ALA A 307 19.62 2.05 9.37
C ALA A 307 18.72 3.09 10.01
N ILE A 308 18.70 3.13 11.34
CA ILE A 308 17.79 3.94 12.14
C ILE A 308 18.59 4.68 13.22
N LEU A 309 18.27 5.95 13.44
CA LEU A 309 18.73 6.73 14.58
C LEU A 309 17.58 7.54 15.16
N VAL A 310 17.45 7.54 16.48
CA VAL A 310 16.61 8.47 17.24
C VAL A 310 17.47 9.21 18.24
N ALA A 311 17.36 10.52 18.27
CA ALA A 311 17.98 11.38 19.27
C ALA A 311 16.92 12.19 20.01
N LYS A 312 17.16 12.47 21.29
CA LYS A 312 16.29 13.23 22.18
C LYS A 312 17.15 14.12 23.07
N ASN A 313 16.84 15.42 23.16
CA ASN A 313 17.58 16.41 23.94
C ASN A 313 19.10 16.50 23.61
N GLY A 314 19.47 16.30 22.34
CA GLY A 314 20.88 16.28 21.91
C GLY A 314 21.66 14.99 22.22
N GLU A 315 20.98 13.94 22.73
CA GLU A 315 21.57 12.63 22.99
C GLU A 315 20.99 11.57 22.05
N ILE A 316 21.84 10.66 21.54
CA ILE A 316 21.39 9.53 20.71
C ILE A 316 20.81 8.44 21.62
N VAL A 317 19.49 8.29 21.61
CA VAL A 317 18.75 7.33 22.46
C VAL A 317 18.48 5.98 21.77
N TYR A 318 18.64 5.90 20.46
CA TYR A 318 18.59 4.65 19.70
C TYR A 318 19.41 4.77 18.40
N LYS A 319 20.20 3.75 18.06
CA LYS A 319 21.00 3.71 16.82
C LYS A 319 21.28 2.26 16.42
N LYS A 320 20.70 1.77 15.31
CA LYS A 320 20.78 0.34 14.91
C LYS A 320 20.57 0.13 13.41
N GLY A 321 21.08 -0.98 12.88
CA GLY A 321 20.85 -1.46 11.51
C GLY A 321 20.19 -2.84 11.49
N PHE A 322 19.41 -3.12 10.44
CA PHE A 322 18.67 -4.37 10.20
C PHE A 322 18.79 -4.75 8.72
N GLY A 323 18.73 -6.04 8.39
CA GLY A 323 18.87 -6.53 7.01
C GLY A 323 20.27 -6.29 6.39
N TYR A 324 20.35 -6.38 5.07
CA TYR A 324 21.61 -6.35 4.32
C TYR A 324 21.79 -5.08 3.47
N ALA A 325 22.95 -4.44 3.62
CA ALA A 325 23.43 -3.38 2.73
C ALA A 325 23.79 -3.93 1.34
N ASN A 326 24.24 -5.19 1.28
CA ASN A 326 24.51 -5.91 0.05
C ASN A 326 24.20 -7.41 0.24
N LEU A 327 23.19 -7.90 -0.48
CA LEU A 327 22.75 -9.29 -0.43
C LEU A 327 23.81 -10.28 -0.95
N LYS A 328 24.56 -9.91 -2.00
CA LYS A 328 25.54 -10.80 -2.64
C LYS A 328 26.74 -11.08 -1.74
N SER A 329 27.24 -10.06 -1.04
CA SER A 329 28.35 -10.20 -0.08
C SER A 329 27.89 -10.51 1.35
N LYS A 330 26.57 -10.59 1.59
CA LYS A 330 25.96 -10.70 2.93
C LYS A 330 26.48 -9.65 3.91
N THR A 331 26.72 -8.43 3.42
CA THR A 331 27.12 -7.29 4.25
C THR A 331 25.90 -6.72 4.95
N LEU A 332 25.86 -6.81 6.29
CA LEU A 332 24.77 -6.27 7.11
C LEU A 332 24.69 -4.74 7.05
N VAL A 333 23.50 -4.18 7.24
CA VAL A 333 23.34 -2.75 7.50
C VAL A 333 23.85 -2.43 8.91
N SER A 334 24.57 -1.32 9.01
CA SER A 334 25.08 -0.72 10.25
C SER A 334 24.72 0.77 10.29
N PRO A 335 24.81 1.45 11.44
CA PRO A 335 24.64 2.90 11.51
C PRO A 335 25.65 3.69 10.66
N GLU A 336 26.80 3.10 10.33
CA GLU A 336 27.81 3.71 9.45
C GLU A 336 27.65 3.32 7.97
N THR A 337 26.61 2.55 7.63
CA THR A 337 26.29 2.21 6.23
C THR A 337 25.86 3.48 5.50
N LYS A 338 26.46 3.72 4.32
CA LYS A 338 26.21 4.90 3.48
C LYS A 338 25.08 4.61 2.51
N PHE A 339 24.03 5.43 2.53
CA PHE A 339 22.87 5.36 1.64
C PHE A 339 22.79 6.61 0.78
N ARG A 340 22.28 6.49 -0.46
CA ARG A 340 21.87 7.66 -1.26
C ARG A 340 20.60 8.24 -0.61
N ILE A 341 20.62 9.51 -0.21
CA ILE A 341 19.55 10.12 0.61
C ILE A 341 18.49 10.86 -0.22
N GLY A 342 18.60 10.79 -1.55
CA GLY A 342 17.68 11.42 -2.48
C GLY A 342 17.37 12.87 -2.08
N SER A 343 16.08 13.20 -2.02
CA SER A 343 15.61 14.57 -1.83
C SER A 343 15.88 15.22 -0.46
N ILE A 344 16.43 14.51 0.54
CA ILE A 344 17.00 15.18 1.73
C ILE A 344 18.13 16.15 1.31
N THR A 345 18.79 15.89 0.17
CA THR A 345 19.72 16.83 -0.51
C THR A 345 19.18 18.26 -0.62
N LYS A 346 17.86 18.45 -0.79
CA LYS A 346 17.24 19.76 -0.96
C LYS A 346 17.45 20.69 0.25
N GLN A 347 17.54 20.15 1.46
CA GLN A 347 17.89 20.93 2.66
C GLN A 347 19.27 21.57 2.52
N PHE A 348 20.28 20.81 2.09
CA PHE A 348 21.65 21.29 1.90
C PHE A 348 21.75 22.32 0.76
N THR A 349 21.05 22.08 -0.35
CA THR A 349 20.98 23.03 -1.49
C THR A 349 20.33 24.35 -1.08
N ALA A 350 19.21 24.29 -0.36
CA ALA A 350 18.54 25.48 0.14
C ALA A 350 19.40 26.25 1.14
N SER A 351 20.02 25.54 2.10
CA SER A 351 20.98 26.15 3.03
C SER A 351 22.19 26.76 2.34
N ALA A 352 22.71 26.15 1.26
CA ALA A 352 23.80 26.74 0.47
C ALA A 352 23.37 28.05 -0.23
N ILE A 353 22.17 28.11 -0.79
CA ILE A 353 21.62 29.34 -1.39
C ILE A 353 21.45 30.43 -0.32
N LEU A 354 20.87 30.08 0.83
CA LEU A 354 20.72 31.02 1.94
C LEU A 354 22.08 31.47 2.50
N LYS A 355 23.10 30.59 2.53
CA LYS A 355 24.45 30.97 2.95
C LYS A 355 25.12 31.93 1.98
N LEU A 356 24.94 31.72 0.68
CA LEU A 356 25.38 32.69 -0.34
C LEU A 356 24.61 34.02 -0.27
N GLN A 357 23.40 34.03 0.28
CA GLN A 357 22.66 35.27 0.59
C GLN A 357 23.21 35.99 1.83
N GLU A 358 23.54 35.26 2.90
CA GLU A 358 24.23 35.82 4.09
C GLU A 358 25.59 36.43 3.70
N ASP A 359 26.34 35.77 2.82
CA ASP A 359 27.57 36.26 2.20
C ASP A 359 27.36 37.48 1.25
N GLY A 360 26.11 37.90 1.01
CA GLY A 360 25.77 39.01 0.11
C GLY A 360 25.94 38.74 -1.39
N LYS A 361 26.21 37.50 -1.80
CA LYS A 361 26.54 37.11 -3.19
C LYS A 361 25.31 36.91 -4.08
N LEU A 362 24.15 36.61 -3.49
CA LEU A 362 22.86 36.50 -4.17
C LEU A 362 21.72 36.97 -3.27
N LYS A 363 20.51 37.07 -3.82
CA LYS A 363 19.26 37.24 -3.07
C LYS A 363 18.25 36.19 -3.54
N VAL A 364 17.43 35.66 -2.64
CA VAL A 364 16.37 34.72 -3.05
C VAL A 364 15.33 35.37 -3.99
N THR A 365 15.23 36.70 -3.98
CA THR A 365 14.38 37.48 -4.90
C THR A 365 15.02 37.75 -6.26
N ASP A 366 16.29 37.39 -6.48
CA ASP A 366 16.93 37.53 -7.80
C ASP A 366 16.22 36.66 -8.84
N LYS A 367 16.16 37.17 -10.08
CA LYS A 367 15.57 36.47 -11.23
C LYS A 367 16.47 35.37 -11.73
N LEU A 368 15.89 34.26 -12.22
CA LEU A 368 16.64 33.14 -12.80
C LEU A 368 17.51 33.59 -13.99
N SER A 369 17.02 34.53 -14.81
CA SER A 369 17.77 35.11 -15.94
C SER A 369 19.04 35.88 -15.54
N LYS A 370 19.22 36.23 -14.25
CA LYS A 370 20.49 36.81 -13.75
C LYS A 370 21.63 35.78 -13.80
N TYR A 371 21.31 34.50 -13.65
CA TYR A 371 22.29 33.41 -13.56
C TYR A 371 22.30 32.52 -14.81
N ILE A 372 21.18 32.44 -15.52
CA ILE A 372 21.02 31.67 -16.75
C ILE A 372 20.27 32.55 -17.77
N PRO A 373 20.97 33.47 -18.47
CA PRO A 373 20.34 34.54 -19.26
C PRO A 373 19.44 34.07 -20.39
N ASP A 374 19.69 32.87 -20.92
CA ASP A 374 18.96 32.25 -22.02
C ASP A 374 17.81 31.32 -21.55
N PHE A 375 17.51 31.28 -20.24
CA PHE A 375 16.42 30.45 -19.72
C PHE A 375 15.04 31.05 -20.07
N PRO A 376 14.16 30.34 -20.81
CA PRO A 376 12.83 30.84 -21.17
C PRO A 376 11.99 31.25 -19.94
N ARG A 377 11.42 32.45 -20.00
CA ARG A 377 10.68 33.10 -18.89
C ARG A 377 11.50 33.27 -17.59
N GLY A 378 12.83 33.17 -17.65
CA GLY A 378 13.72 33.30 -16.49
C GLY A 378 13.68 34.68 -15.79
N SER A 379 13.13 35.70 -16.45
CA SER A 379 12.84 37.02 -15.85
C SER A 379 11.60 37.02 -14.94
N GLU A 380 10.71 36.04 -15.08
CA GLU A 380 9.51 35.89 -14.25
C GLU A 380 9.84 35.09 -12.98
N VAL A 381 10.60 33.99 -13.13
CA VAL A 381 11.03 33.09 -12.05
C VAL A 381 12.06 33.74 -11.12
N THR A 382 11.90 33.56 -9.81
CA THR A 382 12.88 33.94 -8.76
C THR A 382 13.52 32.70 -8.15
N LEU A 383 14.65 32.85 -7.46
CA LEU A 383 15.22 31.73 -6.68
C LEU A 383 14.28 31.27 -5.56
N HIS A 384 13.50 32.18 -4.96
CA HIS A 384 12.40 31.86 -4.04
C HIS A 384 11.44 30.84 -4.68
N HIS A 385 10.95 31.08 -5.90
CA HIS A 385 10.07 30.14 -6.59
C HIS A 385 10.71 28.76 -6.84
N LEU A 386 12.03 28.70 -7.02
CA LEU A 386 12.75 27.42 -7.14
C LEU A 386 12.84 26.69 -5.79
N LEU A 387 13.12 27.42 -4.71
CA LEU A 387 13.24 26.89 -3.35
C LEU A 387 11.91 26.36 -2.81
N THR A 388 10.78 26.99 -3.16
CA THR A 388 9.43 26.67 -2.68
C THR A 388 8.61 25.79 -3.61
N HIS A 389 9.16 25.33 -4.74
CA HIS A 389 8.46 24.57 -5.77
C HIS A 389 7.25 25.29 -6.40
N THR A 390 7.30 26.62 -6.54
CA THR A 390 6.25 27.45 -7.16
C THR A 390 6.67 28.05 -8.50
N SER A 391 7.72 27.52 -9.14
CA SER A 391 8.31 28.10 -10.36
C SER A 391 7.50 27.88 -11.64
N GLY A 392 6.63 26.87 -11.69
CA GLY A 392 5.94 26.45 -12.91
C GLY A 392 6.83 25.74 -13.94
N ILE A 393 8.15 25.65 -13.74
CA ILE A 393 9.08 24.96 -14.65
C ILE A 393 8.76 23.47 -14.68
N HIS A 394 8.71 22.84 -15.86
CA HIS A 394 8.48 21.41 -15.96
C HIS A 394 9.60 20.58 -15.29
N SER A 395 9.26 19.51 -14.55
CA SER A 395 10.26 18.68 -13.88
C SER A 395 10.86 17.65 -14.84
N TYR A 396 12.17 17.69 -15.11
CA TYR A 396 12.82 16.76 -16.05
C TYR A 396 12.64 15.27 -15.68
N THR A 397 12.41 14.97 -14.40
CA THR A 397 12.12 13.62 -13.90
C THR A 397 10.73 13.11 -14.28
N GLY A 398 9.83 13.98 -14.76
CA GLY A 398 8.51 13.64 -15.30
C GLY A 398 8.49 13.40 -16.81
N LYS A 399 9.61 13.67 -17.50
CA LYS A 399 9.74 13.46 -18.95
C LYS A 399 9.85 11.98 -19.29
N ASP A 400 9.21 11.62 -20.38
CA ASP A 400 8.98 10.27 -20.90
C ASP A 400 10.25 9.43 -21.02
N ASP A 401 11.29 10.03 -21.60
CA ASP A 401 12.54 9.38 -21.94
C ASP A 401 13.57 9.42 -20.80
N PHE A 402 13.23 10.05 -19.67
CA PHE A 402 14.10 10.22 -18.50
C PHE A 402 14.73 8.90 -18.04
N LEU A 403 13.91 7.86 -17.82
CA LEU A 403 14.39 6.54 -17.34
C LEU A 403 15.35 5.85 -18.32
N THR A 404 15.26 6.16 -19.62
CA THR A 404 16.19 5.60 -20.63
C THR A 404 17.52 6.36 -20.70
N ARG A 405 17.53 7.62 -20.25
CA ARG A 405 18.72 8.51 -20.25
C ARG A 405 19.50 8.48 -18.94
N VAL A 406 18.82 8.30 -17.81
CA VAL A 406 19.38 8.46 -16.45
C VAL A 406 20.56 7.52 -16.11
N LEU A 407 20.78 6.47 -16.90
CA LEU A 407 21.92 5.55 -16.77
C LEU A 407 23.24 6.12 -17.33
N LYS A 408 23.19 7.15 -18.18
CA LYS A 408 24.36 7.76 -18.81
C LYS A 408 24.78 9.05 -18.08
N PRO A 409 26.08 9.40 -18.04
CA PRO A 409 26.51 10.70 -17.54
C PRO A 409 25.90 11.83 -18.39
N VAL A 410 25.70 12.98 -17.74
CA VAL A 410 25.22 14.22 -18.34
C VAL A 410 25.97 15.38 -17.70
N SER A 411 26.31 16.43 -18.46
CA SER A 411 26.80 17.69 -17.90
C SER A 411 25.65 18.60 -17.43
N PRO A 412 25.90 19.58 -16.54
CA PRO A 412 24.85 20.48 -16.09
C PRO A 412 24.20 21.27 -17.23
N GLU A 413 25.00 21.76 -18.18
CA GLU A 413 24.53 22.47 -19.36
C GLU A 413 23.66 21.60 -20.28
N GLU A 414 24.04 20.33 -20.52
CA GLU A 414 23.20 19.38 -21.28
C GLU A 414 21.86 19.09 -20.59
N LEU A 415 21.87 18.92 -19.26
CA LEU A 415 20.64 18.66 -18.50
C LEU A 415 19.73 19.90 -18.47
N ILE A 416 20.27 21.11 -18.32
CA ILE A 416 19.49 22.35 -18.44
C ILE A 416 18.88 22.46 -19.84
N ASN A 417 19.65 22.18 -20.91
CA ASN A 417 19.13 22.19 -22.28
C ASN A 417 18.04 21.14 -22.54
N TYR A 418 18.02 20.03 -21.80
CA TYR A 418 17.00 18.97 -21.92
C TYR A 418 15.61 19.36 -21.39
N PHE A 419 15.49 20.35 -20.48
CA PHE A 419 14.19 20.79 -19.94
C PHE A 419 13.88 22.30 -20.05
N LYS A 420 14.86 23.18 -20.29
CA LYS A 420 14.63 24.65 -20.23
C LYS A 420 13.56 25.16 -21.21
N ASN A 421 13.35 24.45 -22.32
CA ASN A 421 12.40 24.79 -23.37
C ASN A 421 11.04 24.06 -23.22
N ASP A 422 10.87 23.24 -22.18
CA ASP A 422 9.57 22.61 -21.91
C ASP A 422 8.53 23.69 -21.54
N PRO A 423 7.26 23.53 -21.93
CA PRO A 423 6.19 24.42 -21.47
C PRO A 423 6.13 24.47 -19.95
N TYR A 424 5.86 25.66 -19.40
CA TYR A 424 5.60 25.79 -17.97
C TYR A 424 4.24 25.17 -17.62
N ASP A 425 4.20 24.40 -16.54
CA ASP A 425 2.99 23.74 -16.02
C ASP A 425 1.93 24.75 -15.51
N PHE A 426 2.36 25.94 -15.07
CA PHE A 426 1.55 27.06 -14.55
C PHE A 426 2.44 28.34 -14.45
N ASN A 427 1.89 29.52 -14.15
CA ASN A 427 2.75 30.72 -14.01
C ASN A 427 3.43 30.78 -12.63
N PRO A 428 4.63 31.39 -12.52
CA PRO A 428 5.36 31.42 -11.26
C PRO A 428 4.55 32.04 -10.11
N GLY A 429 4.47 31.32 -8.99
CA GLY A 429 3.73 31.70 -7.78
C GLY A 429 2.24 31.31 -7.74
N GLU A 430 1.63 30.85 -8.83
CA GLU A 430 0.19 30.50 -8.86
C GLU A 430 -0.14 29.18 -8.15
N GLN A 431 0.77 28.20 -8.20
CA GLN A 431 0.57 26.86 -7.64
C GLN A 431 1.85 26.34 -6.98
N TYR A 432 1.70 25.34 -6.13
CA TYR A 432 2.80 24.51 -5.64
C TYR A 432 2.82 23.18 -6.40
N ARG A 433 3.97 22.83 -6.97
CA ARG A 433 4.20 21.52 -7.61
C ARG A 433 5.66 21.12 -7.44
N TYR A 434 5.88 20.12 -6.58
CA TYR A 434 7.21 19.61 -6.25
C TYR A 434 8.09 19.35 -7.48
N ASN A 435 9.28 19.93 -7.51
CA ASN A 435 10.07 20.10 -8.72
C ASN A 435 11.56 19.75 -8.56
N ASN A 436 12.06 18.83 -9.39
CA ASN A 436 13.48 18.50 -9.38
C ASN A 436 14.31 19.44 -10.27
N SER A 437 13.75 19.96 -11.38
CA SER A 437 14.43 20.95 -12.23
C SER A 437 14.86 22.18 -11.43
N GLY A 438 13.98 22.74 -10.60
CA GLY A 438 14.27 23.91 -9.78
C GLY A 438 15.44 23.71 -8.82
N TYR A 439 15.49 22.57 -8.12
CA TYR A 439 16.61 22.26 -7.23
C TYR A 439 17.90 21.87 -7.95
N PHE A 440 17.80 21.32 -9.18
CA PHE A 440 18.96 21.15 -10.04
C PHE A 440 19.55 22.51 -10.44
N LEU A 441 18.71 23.46 -10.86
CA LEU A 441 19.11 24.84 -11.18
C LEU A 441 19.74 25.55 -9.98
N LEU A 442 19.21 25.39 -8.76
CA LEU A 442 19.82 25.94 -7.55
C LEU A 442 21.22 25.35 -7.31
N GLY A 443 21.41 24.04 -7.54
CA GLY A 443 22.73 23.40 -7.52
C GLY A 443 23.72 24.06 -8.48
N TYR A 444 23.31 24.27 -9.74
CA TYR A 444 24.12 24.95 -10.76
C TYR A 444 24.43 26.42 -10.41
N ILE A 445 23.47 27.14 -9.82
CA ILE A 445 23.65 28.53 -9.38
C ILE A 445 24.65 28.64 -8.23
N ILE A 446 24.67 27.68 -7.29
CA ILE A 446 25.72 27.59 -6.26
C ILE A 446 27.10 27.50 -6.90
N GLU A 447 27.27 26.71 -7.97
CA GLU A 447 28.57 26.61 -8.66
C GLU A 447 28.97 27.92 -9.32
N LYS A 448 28.06 28.55 -10.09
CA LYS A 448 28.35 29.84 -10.77
C LYS A 448 28.64 30.98 -9.79
N VAL A 449 27.95 31.04 -8.65
CA VAL A 449 28.10 32.13 -7.66
C VAL A 449 29.28 31.90 -6.71
N SER A 450 29.62 30.66 -6.39
CA SER A 450 30.74 30.34 -5.49
C SER A 450 32.09 30.17 -6.19
N GLY A 451 32.09 29.87 -7.50
CA GLY A 451 33.30 29.50 -8.24
C GLY A 451 33.85 28.11 -7.91
N LYS A 452 33.11 27.30 -7.14
CA LYS A 452 33.49 25.94 -6.74
C LYS A 452 32.47 24.95 -7.29
N ASN A 453 32.87 23.71 -7.56
CA ASN A 453 31.88 22.66 -7.85
C ASN A 453 31.01 22.38 -6.61
N TYR A 454 29.79 21.89 -6.84
CA TYR A 454 28.76 21.74 -5.82
C TYR A 454 29.19 20.83 -4.66
N ALA A 455 29.91 19.73 -4.97
CA ALA A 455 30.44 18.81 -3.97
C ALA A 455 31.50 19.47 -3.08
N GLN A 456 32.40 20.26 -3.67
CA GLN A 456 33.42 21.01 -2.94
C GLN A 456 32.80 22.11 -2.07
N TYR A 457 31.84 22.88 -2.60
CA TYR A 457 31.17 23.92 -1.85
C TYR A 457 30.48 23.35 -0.60
N LEU A 458 29.65 22.31 -0.73
CA LEU A 458 29.00 21.69 0.43
C LEU A 458 30.01 21.07 1.42
N LYS A 459 31.10 20.48 0.93
CA LYS A 459 32.13 19.88 1.78
C LYS A 459 32.83 20.92 2.65
N GLU A 460 33.21 22.05 2.07
CA GLU A 460 33.93 23.12 2.77
C GLU A 460 32.99 23.95 3.65
N THR A 461 31.77 24.23 3.20
CA THR A 461 30.81 25.08 3.92
C THR A 461 30.06 24.33 5.03
N PHE A 462 29.76 23.03 4.86
CA PHE A 462 28.96 22.27 5.82
C PHE A 462 29.64 20.97 6.29
N PHE A 463 30.03 20.06 5.40
CA PHE A 463 30.36 18.70 5.86
C PHE A 463 31.62 18.63 6.74
N MET A 464 32.68 19.37 6.39
CA MET A 464 33.90 19.42 7.21
C MET A 464 33.69 20.20 8.53
N PRO A 465 33.09 21.42 8.54
CA PRO A 465 32.80 22.14 9.79
C PRO A 465 31.84 21.42 10.75
N LEU A 466 30.92 20.61 10.23
CA LEU A 466 29.93 19.88 11.03
C LEU A 466 30.34 18.42 11.34
N HIS A 467 31.58 18.03 11.02
CA HIS A 467 32.11 16.68 11.25
C HIS A 467 31.30 15.54 10.60
N MET A 468 30.70 15.84 9.43
CA MET A 468 29.91 14.92 8.61
C MET A 468 30.79 14.20 7.57
N TYR A 469 31.79 13.46 8.06
CA TYR A 469 32.83 12.87 7.21
C TYR A 469 32.37 11.72 6.30
N ASN A 470 31.15 11.20 6.49
CA ASN A 470 30.53 10.15 5.69
C ASN A 470 29.40 10.70 4.78
N THR A 471 29.31 12.02 4.62
CA THR A 471 28.37 12.69 3.69
C THR A 471 29.11 13.27 2.48
N GLY A 472 28.51 13.15 1.30
CA GLY A 472 29.06 13.73 0.08
C GLY A 472 28.12 13.63 -1.11
N VAL A 473 28.51 14.23 -2.23
CA VAL A 473 27.83 14.03 -3.52
C VAL A 473 28.27 12.68 -4.09
N TYR A 474 27.32 11.82 -4.43
CA TYR A 474 27.61 10.52 -5.04
C TYR A 474 28.03 10.70 -6.50
N ALA A 475 29.06 9.96 -6.92
CA ALA A 475 29.44 9.83 -8.32
C ALA A 475 29.89 8.39 -8.61
N THR A 476 29.69 7.91 -9.84
CA THR A 476 29.87 6.50 -10.21
C THR A 476 31.32 6.01 -10.16
N TRP A 477 32.30 6.91 -10.07
CA TRP A 477 33.72 6.61 -9.92
C TRP A 477 34.20 6.62 -8.46
N ILE A 478 33.35 6.98 -7.50
CA ILE A 478 33.68 6.96 -6.07
C ILE A 478 33.46 5.56 -5.54
N SER A 479 34.49 4.98 -4.91
CA SER A 479 34.34 3.78 -4.09
C SER A 479 33.99 4.20 -2.66
N LEU A 480 32.79 3.84 -2.19
CA LEU A 480 32.34 4.14 -0.83
C LEU A 480 32.52 2.92 0.07
N ASP A 481 33.20 3.09 1.20
CA ASP A 481 33.22 2.08 2.26
C ASP A 481 31.84 1.98 2.91
N LYS A 482 31.41 0.75 3.21
CA LYS A 482 30.09 0.44 3.77
C LYS A 482 28.92 0.99 2.93
N GLU A 483 29.05 1.06 1.60
CA GLU A 483 27.93 1.43 0.72
C GLU A 483 26.79 0.41 0.78
N ALA A 484 25.54 0.89 0.82
CA ALA A 484 24.38 0.08 0.51
C ALA A 484 24.07 0.10 -1.00
N LEU A 485 23.82 -1.08 -1.58
CA LEU A 485 23.27 -1.22 -2.93
C LEU A 485 21.74 -1.18 -2.86
N GLY A 486 21.10 -0.48 -3.80
CA GLY A 486 19.64 -0.33 -3.83
C GLY A 486 18.95 -1.52 -4.46
N TYR A 487 17.84 -1.95 -3.89
CA TYR A 487 17.08 -3.12 -4.34
C TYR A 487 15.61 -2.79 -4.65
N THR A 488 15.04 -3.55 -5.58
CA THR A 488 13.60 -3.62 -5.83
C THR A 488 13.12 -5.05 -5.59
N ARG A 489 11.84 -5.24 -5.24
CA ARG A 489 11.22 -6.56 -5.18
C ARG A 489 10.62 -6.91 -6.54
N GLU A 490 10.85 -8.14 -6.99
CA GLU A 490 10.19 -8.74 -8.14
C GLU A 490 9.79 -10.17 -7.75
N ASN A 491 8.47 -10.43 -7.73
CA ASN A 491 7.88 -11.63 -7.13
C ASN A 491 8.40 -11.87 -5.69
N ASP A 492 8.88 -13.06 -5.37
CA ASP A 492 9.47 -13.39 -4.05
C ASP A 492 10.98 -13.17 -3.97
N SER A 493 11.54 -12.34 -4.85
CA SER A 493 12.98 -12.09 -4.96
C SER A 493 13.33 -10.60 -4.90
N TYR A 494 14.58 -10.30 -4.51
CA TYR A 494 15.13 -8.95 -4.53
C TYR A 494 16.18 -8.83 -5.63
N LEU A 495 15.99 -7.87 -6.54
CA LEU A 495 16.92 -7.55 -7.62
C LEU A 495 17.55 -6.17 -7.39
N LEU A 496 18.72 -5.92 -7.97
CA LEU A 496 19.32 -4.58 -7.96
C LEU A 496 18.39 -3.59 -8.68
N ALA A 497 18.13 -2.46 -8.04
CA ALA A 497 17.31 -1.40 -8.61
C ALA A 497 18.07 -0.63 -9.71
N LEU A 498 17.33 0.18 -10.47
CA LEU A 498 17.87 1.07 -11.50
C LEU A 498 18.93 2.03 -10.93
N ASN A 499 20.22 1.76 -11.16
CA ASN A 499 21.31 2.56 -10.63
C ASN A 499 21.55 3.81 -11.48
N TRP A 500 21.04 4.95 -11.03
CA TRP A 500 21.16 6.24 -11.73
C TRP A 500 22.62 6.71 -11.80
N ASN A 501 22.98 7.35 -12.92
CA ASN A 501 24.12 8.25 -12.92
C ASN A 501 23.71 9.54 -12.16
N MET A 502 24.26 9.74 -10.97
CA MET A 502 23.77 10.76 -10.03
C MET A 502 24.01 12.21 -10.48
N ASN A 503 24.72 12.46 -11.59
CA ASN A 503 24.72 13.76 -12.27
C ASN A 503 23.29 14.21 -12.61
N TRP A 504 22.39 13.26 -12.95
CA TRP A 504 20.98 13.54 -13.20
C TRP A 504 20.19 14.00 -11.97
N ALA A 505 20.69 13.81 -10.75
CA ALA A 505 20.02 14.27 -9.54
C ALA A 505 20.55 15.63 -9.06
N GLY A 506 21.86 15.90 -9.20
CA GLY A 506 22.51 17.14 -8.79
C GLY A 506 22.02 17.69 -7.43
N GLY A 507 21.76 19.00 -7.38
CA GLY A 507 21.20 19.69 -6.21
C GLY A 507 19.79 19.27 -5.79
N ALA A 508 19.10 18.42 -6.57
CA ALA A 508 17.80 17.87 -6.22
C ALA A 508 17.87 16.54 -5.45
N GLY A 509 18.98 15.79 -5.53
CA GLY A 509 19.02 14.45 -4.92
C GLY A 509 20.33 13.67 -4.90
N ALA A 510 21.48 14.26 -5.22
CA ALA A 510 22.73 13.52 -5.44
C ALA A 510 23.52 13.11 -4.17
N LEU A 511 23.10 13.50 -2.96
CA LEU A 511 23.89 13.18 -1.75
C LEU A 511 23.77 11.71 -1.31
N TYR A 512 24.84 11.24 -0.68
CA TYR A 512 24.84 10.09 0.22
C TYR A 512 25.17 10.52 1.65
N SER A 513 24.74 9.75 2.64
CA SER A 513 25.04 9.99 4.06
C SER A 513 24.87 8.72 4.91
N THR A 514 25.27 8.79 6.18
CA THR A 514 24.87 7.88 7.26
C THR A 514 23.77 8.51 8.12
N VAL A 515 23.15 7.72 9.02
CA VAL A 515 22.15 8.23 9.97
C VAL A 515 22.75 9.21 10.97
N GLU A 516 24.01 9.01 11.37
CA GLU A 516 24.69 9.85 12.35
C GLU A 516 25.11 11.21 11.78
N ASP A 517 25.53 11.27 10.51
CA ASP A 517 25.86 12.55 9.89
C ASP A 517 24.60 13.38 9.59
N LEU A 518 23.48 12.75 9.25
CA LEU A 518 22.18 13.45 9.16
C LEU A 518 21.69 13.94 10.52
N TYR A 519 22.01 13.24 11.61
CA TYR A 519 21.78 13.74 12.96
C TYR A 519 22.62 15.00 13.24
N LYS A 520 23.93 14.98 12.97
CA LYS A 520 24.82 16.16 13.11
C LYS A 520 24.32 17.36 12.30
N TRP A 521 23.90 17.12 11.05
CA TRP A 521 23.27 18.13 10.20
C TRP A 521 22.06 18.77 10.89
N ASN A 522 21.14 17.94 11.38
CA ASN A 522 19.90 18.41 11.99
C ASN A 522 20.18 19.21 13.28
N GLU A 523 21.04 18.70 14.16
CA GLU A 523 21.43 19.43 15.38
C GLU A 523 22.16 20.74 15.06
N ALA A 524 22.94 20.81 13.98
CA ALA A 524 23.60 22.04 13.55
C ALA A 524 22.60 23.07 12.99
N VAL A 525 21.62 22.63 12.20
CA VAL A 525 20.56 23.47 11.64
C VAL A 525 19.71 24.08 12.76
N PHE A 526 19.17 23.24 13.66
CA PHE A 526 18.23 23.68 14.69
C PHE A 526 18.88 24.44 15.87
N HIS A 527 20.21 24.45 15.96
CA HIS A 527 20.96 25.27 16.92
C HIS A 527 21.75 26.43 16.25
N GLY A 528 21.34 26.87 15.05
CA GLY A 528 21.87 28.09 14.42
C GLY A 528 23.34 28.02 13.98
N LYS A 529 23.88 26.81 13.71
CA LYS A 529 25.28 26.62 13.30
C LYS A 529 25.51 26.65 11.80
N VAL A 530 24.46 26.54 10.97
CA VAL A 530 24.61 26.54 9.49
C VAL A 530 24.07 27.82 8.83
N LEU A 531 23.06 28.44 9.43
CA LEU A 531 22.42 29.70 8.99
C LEU A 531 22.14 30.59 10.20
N ASP A 532 22.02 31.90 9.97
CA ASP A 532 21.53 32.84 10.98
C ASP A 532 20.02 32.67 11.26
N GLU A 533 19.54 33.29 12.35
CA GLU A 533 18.15 33.19 12.80
C GLU A 533 17.15 33.66 11.74
N LYS A 534 17.48 34.69 10.95
CA LYS A 534 16.60 35.22 9.92
C LYS A 534 16.51 34.28 8.72
N SER A 535 17.64 33.73 8.28
CA SER A 535 17.73 32.77 7.20
C SER A 535 17.04 31.44 7.56
N ILE A 536 17.20 30.94 8.79
CA ILE A 536 16.55 29.69 9.20
C ILE A 536 15.04 29.86 9.40
N ASN A 537 14.59 30.98 9.97
CA ASN A 537 13.16 31.29 10.06
C ASN A 537 12.51 31.41 8.68
N ALA A 538 13.21 32.02 7.70
CA ALA A 538 12.75 32.03 6.31
C ALA A 538 12.70 30.62 5.69
N ALA A 539 13.64 29.72 6.05
CA ALA A 539 13.64 28.34 5.56
C ALA A 539 12.50 27.49 6.14
N PHE A 540 12.07 27.78 7.37
CA PHE A 540 10.95 27.14 8.07
C PHE A 540 9.63 27.92 8.00
N THR A 541 9.50 28.85 7.05
CA THR A 541 8.23 29.54 6.77
C THR A 541 7.59 28.88 5.56
N SER A 542 6.33 28.43 5.67
CA SER A 542 5.59 27.91 4.51
C SER A 542 5.40 28.98 3.44
N VAL A 543 5.52 28.59 2.17
CA VAL A 543 5.22 29.46 1.03
C VAL A 543 3.76 29.91 1.03
N VAL A 544 3.55 31.16 0.62
CA VAL A 544 2.24 31.75 0.31
C VAL A 544 2.17 31.97 -1.19
N LEU A 545 1.10 31.49 -1.83
CA LEU A 545 0.86 31.62 -3.26
C LEU A 545 0.37 33.02 -3.63
N ASN A 546 0.34 33.32 -4.94
CA ASN A 546 -0.12 34.62 -5.46
C ASN A 546 -1.57 34.99 -5.05
N ASP A 547 -2.40 34.02 -4.66
CA ASP A 547 -3.77 34.23 -4.18
C ASP A 547 -3.87 34.43 -2.65
N GLY A 548 -2.74 34.48 -1.94
CA GLY A 548 -2.65 34.68 -0.50
C GLY A 548 -2.80 33.41 0.34
N LYS A 549 -2.91 32.22 -0.26
CA LYS A 549 -3.09 30.94 0.47
C LYS A 549 -1.79 30.14 0.59
N THR A 550 -1.73 29.26 1.58
CA THR A 550 -0.73 28.18 1.64
C THR A 550 -1.17 26.99 0.77
N PRO A 551 -0.24 26.14 0.28
CA PRO A 551 -0.58 24.94 -0.48
C PRO A 551 -1.39 23.93 0.35
N SER A 552 -2.47 23.40 -0.23
CA SER A 552 -3.31 22.36 0.40
C SER A 552 -2.63 20.98 0.45
N SER A 553 -1.59 20.74 -0.35
CA SER A 553 -0.84 19.49 -0.40
C SER A 553 0.30 19.38 0.64
N GLY A 554 0.38 20.35 1.56
CA GLY A 554 1.32 20.38 2.68
C GLY A 554 2.14 21.67 2.74
N GLU A 555 2.53 22.06 3.96
CA GLU A 555 3.37 23.24 4.18
C GLU A 555 4.82 22.98 3.74
N TYR A 556 5.38 23.91 2.95
CA TYR A 556 6.74 23.76 2.42
C TYR A 556 7.47 25.11 2.36
N GLY A 557 8.69 25.13 2.90
CA GLY A 557 9.59 26.29 2.96
C GLY A 557 10.80 26.12 2.05
N TYR A 558 11.96 26.62 2.43
CA TYR A 558 13.19 26.48 1.63
C TYR A 558 13.88 25.14 1.88
N GLY A 559 13.41 24.09 1.22
CA GLY A 559 13.99 22.74 1.29
C GLY A 559 13.49 21.89 2.44
N TRP A 560 12.43 22.34 3.14
CA TRP A 560 11.84 21.71 4.31
C TRP A 560 10.33 21.61 4.15
N GLY A 561 9.78 20.42 4.38
CA GLY A 561 8.35 20.23 4.62
C GLY A 561 8.05 20.39 6.11
N MET A 562 6.88 20.96 6.41
CA MET A 562 6.33 21.07 7.76
C MET A 562 5.03 20.27 7.83
N ASN A 563 4.78 19.62 8.96
CA ASN A 563 3.56 18.86 9.21
C ASN A 563 3.22 18.87 10.70
N THR A 564 1.95 18.73 11.06
CA THR A 564 1.52 18.54 12.46
C THR A 564 1.09 17.10 12.66
N TYR A 565 1.93 16.30 13.32
CA TYR A 565 1.61 14.91 13.63
C TYR A 565 1.14 14.78 15.09
N ARG A 566 -0.12 14.36 15.28
CA ARG A 566 -0.79 14.26 16.59
C ARG A 566 -0.52 15.50 17.46
N GLY A 567 -0.77 16.70 16.92
CA GLY A 567 -0.62 17.97 17.63
C GLY A 567 0.83 18.46 17.85
N LEU A 568 1.84 17.72 17.41
CA LEU A 568 3.25 18.14 17.47
C LEU A 568 3.73 18.58 16.08
N LEU A 569 4.36 19.76 16.00
CA LEU A 569 5.01 20.22 14.77
C LEU A 569 6.24 19.37 14.47
N SER A 570 6.29 18.81 13.27
CA SER A 570 7.46 18.19 12.67
C SER A 570 7.97 19.01 11.48
N ILE A 571 9.29 19.10 11.36
CA ILE A 571 9.97 19.77 10.24
C ILE A 571 11.00 18.78 9.69
N GLY A 572 11.05 18.60 8.37
CA GLY A 572 11.92 17.58 7.78
C GLY A 572 11.89 17.50 6.27
N HIS A 573 12.40 16.40 5.74
CA HIS A 573 12.24 16.03 4.33
C HIS A 573 12.41 14.51 4.16
N SER A 574 11.72 13.95 3.17
CA SER A 574 11.90 12.55 2.72
C SER A 574 12.83 12.49 1.51
N GLY A 575 13.30 11.29 1.14
CA GLY A 575 14.05 11.11 -0.09
C GLY A 575 13.80 9.74 -0.70
N GLY A 576 13.42 9.72 -1.98
CA GLY A 576 13.28 8.50 -2.78
C GLY A 576 14.19 8.52 -3.99
N LEU A 577 14.80 7.38 -4.27
CA LEU A 577 15.46 7.01 -5.53
C LEU A 577 15.11 5.54 -5.81
N HIS A 578 15.44 5.04 -7.00
CA HIS A 578 15.23 3.62 -7.30
C HIS A 578 16.05 2.76 -6.34
N GLY A 579 15.37 1.98 -5.49
CA GLY A 579 15.97 1.15 -4.45
C GLY A 579 16.56 1.91 -3.25
N PHE A 580 16.20 3.17 -3.01
CA PHE A 580 16.55 3.88 -1.78
C PHE A 580 15.40 4.73 -1.26
N THR A 581 15.13 4.60 0.04
CA THR A 581 14.16 5.45 0.75
C THR A 581 14.81 6.03 2.00
N SER A 582 14.49 7.28 2.31
CA SER A 582 15.07 8.02 3.43
C SER A 582 14.06 8.98 4.05
N GLN A 583 14.22 9.21 5.35
CA GLN A 583 13.43 10.15 6.15
C GLN A 583 14.36 10.85 7.14
N LEU A 584 14.21 12.17 7.25
CA LEU A 584 14.80 12.98 8.31
C LEU A 584 13.74 13.94 8.82
N VAL A 585 13.29 13.75 10.07
CA VAL A 585 12.31 14.63 10.73
C VAL A 585 12.79 15.07 12.11
N ARG A 586 12.42 16.28 12.46
CA ARG A 586 12.68 16.94 13.74
C ARG A 586 11.35 17.39 14.35
N PHE A 587 11.15 17.11 15.63
CA PHE A 587 10.14 17.76 16.47
C PHE A 587 10.86 18.85 17.27
N PRO A 588 10.80 20.14 16.85
CA PRO A 588 11.73 21.14 17.34
C PRO A 588 11.53 21.46 18.83
N LYS A 589 10.25 21.61 19.25
CA LYS A 589 9.86 21.91 20.63
C LYS A 589 10.18 20.76 21.59
N GLU A 590 10.02 19.52 21.13
CA GLU A 590 10.27 18.32 21.93
C GLU A 590 11.75 17.89 21.90
N ASN A 591 12.57 18.54 21.07
CA ASN A 591 13.98 18.22 20.82
C ASN A 591 14.18 16.72 20.49
N VAL A 592 13.40 16.20 19.54
CA VAL A 592 13.52 14.81 19.04
C VAL A 592 13.80 14.78 17.54
N THR A 593 14.82 14.04 17.15
CA THR A 593 15.23 13.83 15.75
C THR A 593 15.11 12.35 15.41
N VAL A 594 14.46 12.02 14.30
CA VAL A 594 14.35 10.65 13.76
C VAL A 594 14.93 10.59 12.37
N VAL A 595 15.84 9.64 12.15
CA VAL A 595 16.50 9.38 10.87
C VAL A 595 16.29 7.93 10.46
N LEU A 596 15.73 7.70 9.28
CA LEU A 596 15.55 6.37 8.68
C LEU A 596 16.21 6.35 7.31
N LEU A 597 17.11 5.40 7.03
CA LEU A 597 17.76 5.21 5.73
C LEU A 597 17.65 3.74 5.31
N SER A 598 17.07 3.46 4.14
CA SER A 598 16.89 2.09 3.63
C SER A 598 17.31 1.97 2.17
N ASN A 599 17.77 0.77 1.80
CA ASN A 599 18.07 0.36 0.43
C ASN A 599 16.95 -0.48 -0.21
N LEU A 600 15.71 -0.16 0.16
CA LEU A 600 14.47 -0.72 -0.38
C LEU A 600 13.40 0.39 -0.43
N VAL A 601 12.26 0.11 -1.06
CA VAL A 601 11.09 1.01 -1.13
C VAL A 601 9.89 0.40 -0.38
N PRO A 602 8.97 1.23 0.15
CA PRO A 602 7.70 0.74 0.70
C PRO A 602 6.90 -0.08 -0.33
N PRO A 603 6.05 -1.04 0.09
CA PRO A 603 5.64 -1.31 1.46
C PRO A 603 6.55 -2.27 2.25
N GLU A 604 7.61 -2.80 1.65
CA GLU A 604 8.45 -3.88 2.20
C GLU A 604 9.10 -3.56 3.56
N VAL A 605 9.33 -2.26 3.84
CA VAL A 605 9.94 -1.77 5.07
C VAL A 605 9.18 -0.53 5.54
N ASN A 606 8.91 -0.45 6.85
CA ASN A 606 8.22 0.70 7.41
C ASN A 606 9.16 1.92 7.42
N MET A 607 8.93 2.84 6.49
CA MET A 607 9.63 4.12 6.36
C MET A 607 8.80 5.30 6.88
N ASN A 608 7.89 5.07 7.84
CA ASN A 608 7.16 6.12 8.52
C ASN A 608 7.93 6.56 9.79
N PRO A 609 8.56 7.75 9.80
CA PRO A 609 9.32 8.21 10.96
C PRO A 609 8.41 8.58 12.14
N TYR A 610 7.11 8.83 11.88
CA TYR A 610 6.14 9.17 12.92
C TYR A 610 5.86 7.98 13.84
N THR A 611 5.70 6.76 13.30
CA THR A 611 5.54 5.53 14.12
C THR A 611 6.73 5.31 15.05
N VAL A 612 7.95 5.61 14.60
CA VAL A 612 9.14 5.55 15.46
C VAL A 612 9.11 6.67 16.51
N ALA A 613 8.71 7.89 16.14
CA ALA A 613 8.61 9.03 17.05
C ALA A 613 7.57 8.82 18.17
N GLU A 614 6.42 8.20 17.87
CA GLU A 614 5.38 7.87 18.85
C GLU A 614 5.96 7.13 20.06
N TYR A 615 6.85 6.15 19.84
CA TYR A 615 7.47 5.38 20.92
C TYR A 615 8.27 6.25 21.92
N PHE A 616 8.71 7.45 21.53
CA PHE A 616 9.47 8.39 22.36
C PHE A 616 8.66 9.64 22.80
N LEU A 617 7.44 9.84 22.28
CA LEU A 617 6.66 11.09 22.39
C LEU A 617 5.14 10.90 22.63
N TRP A 618 4.63 9.67 22.69
CA TRP A 618 3.19 9.40 22.81
C TRP A 618 2.50 10.12 23.98
N ASP A 619 3.24 10.39 25.06
CA ASP A 619 2.82 11.08 26.28
C ASP A 619 2.63 12.59 26.08
N LYS A 620 3.26 13.17 25.06
CA LYS A 620 3.13 14.57 24.64
C LYS A 620 2.19 14.76 23.45
N MET A 621 1.95 13.70 22.68
CA MET A 621 1.10 13.73 21.50
C MET A 621 -0.38 13.87 21.86
N ALA A 622 -1.12 14.54 20.99
CA ALA A 622 -2.57 14.62 21.06
C ALA A 622 -3.19 13.21 21.10
N LYS A 623 -4.27 13.13 21.88
CA LYS A 623 -5.15 11.97 21.99
C LYS A 623 -5.85 11.74 20.65
N GLN A 624 -6.24 10.50 20.40
CA GLN A 624 -6.95 10.11 19.18
C GLN A 624 -8.24 9.44 19.58
N ASN A 625 -9.37 9.92 19.05
CA ASN A 625 -10.67 9.33 19.37
C ASN A 625 -10.64 7.83 19.03
N SER A 626 -11.20 7.02 19.90
CA SER A 626 -11.57 5.65 19.57
C SER A 626 -12.75 5.65 18.60
N TYR A 627 -13.05 4.50 18.00
CA TYR A 627 -14.23 4.33 17.16
C TYR A 627 -15.05 3.11 17.60
N ALA A 628 -16.35 3.33 17.71
CA ALA A 628 -17.39 2.32 17.77
C ALA A 628 -18.36 2.58 16.61
N VAL A 629 -19.11 1.58 16.16
CA VAL A 629 -20.27 1.85 15.31
C VAL A 629 -21.30 2.61 16.14
N ALA A 630 -21.53 3.88 15.79
CA ALA A 630 -22.59 4.66 16.40
C ALA A 630 -23.95 4.08 15.99
N SER A 631 -24.88 3.96 16.95
CA SER A 631 -26.29 3.78 16.60
C SER A 631 -26.81 5.09 16.02
N VAL A 632 -26.81 5.20 14.69
CA VAL A 632 -27.36 6.35 13.98
C VAL A 632 -28.86 6.10 13.76
N PRO A 633 -29.76 6.93 14.31
CA PRO A 633 -31.19 6.77 14.11
C PRO A 633 -31.57 7.08 12.65
N ASP A 634 -32.08 6.09 11.92
CA ASP A 634 -32.70 6.17 10.58
C ASP A 634 -32.30 7.36 9.69
N VAL A 635 -30.99 7.56 9.50
CA VAL A 635 -30.47 8.47 8.48
C VAL A 635 -30.58 7.76 7.13
N ASP A 636 -31.23 8.42 6.16
CA ASP A 636 -31.14 8.01 4.76
C ASP A 636 -29.71 8.24 4.27
N VAL A 637 -28.92 7.17 4.27
CA VAL A 637 -27.52 7.21 3.86
C VAL A 637 -27.32 7.52 2.38
N SER A 638 -28.38 7.43 1.55
CA SER A 638 -28.28 7.72 0.11
C SER A 638 -27.87 9.16 -0.19
N ILE A 639 -28.12 10.11 0.72
CA ILE A 639 -27.70 11.51 0.57
C ILE A 639 -26.17 11.67 0.45
N TYR A 640 -25.42 10.74 1.04
CA TYR A 640 -23.96 10.70 1.03
C TYR A 640 -23.39 10.06 -0.24
N ALA A 641 -24.18 9.27 -0.96
CA ALA A 641 -23.76 8.62 -2.19
C ALA A 641 -23.38 9.65 -3.28
N GLY A 642 -22.44 9.27 -4.14
CA GLY A 642 -21.93 10.09 -5.23
C GLY A 642 -20.40 10.04 -5.35
N ARG A 643 -19.86 10.81 -6.30
CA ARG A 643 -18.42 10.90 -6.60
C ARG A 643 -17.83 12.13 -5.91
N TYR A 644 -16.64 11.99 -5.32
CA TYR A 644 -15.91 13.07 -4.65
C TYR A 644 -14.50 13.20 -5.24
N ASP A 645 -14.11 14.41 -5.62
CA ASP A 645 -12.85 14.71 -6.30
C ASP A 645 -11.67 14.57 -5.34
N PHE A 646 -10.93 13.47 -5.44
CA PHE A 646 -9.80 13.13 -4.57
C PHE A 646 -8.46 13.65 -5.14
N GLN A 647 -8.53 14.59 -6.08
CA GLN A 647 -7.41 15.23 -6.80
C GLN A 647 -6.62 14.28 -7.72
N ASN A 648 -5.82 14.86 -8.62
CA ASN A 648 -4.95 14.16 -9.57
C ASN A 648 -5.66 13.09 -10.45
N GLY A 649 -6.95 13.30 -10.74
CA GLY A 649 -7.78 12.35 -11.51
C GLY A 649 -8.43 11.25 -10.67
N ALA A 650 -8.04 11.09 -9.40
CA ALA A 650 -8.65 10.13 -8.50
C ALA A 650 -10.01 10.61 -7.97
N VAL A 651 -10.92 9.67 -7.77
CA VAL A 651 -12.28 9.87 -7.26
C VAL A 651 -12.51 8.91 -6.11
N MET A 652 -13.03 9.43 -5.01
CA MET A 652 -13.68 8.61 -4.00
C MET A 652 -15.16 8.47 -4.38
N THR A 653 -15.57 7.27 -4.73
CA THR A 653 -16.98 6.92 -4.97
C THR A 653 -17.58 6.41 -3.68
N ILE A 654 -18.69 7.02 -3.25
CA ILE A 654 -19.51 6.55 -2.12
C ILE A 654 -20.78 5.92 -2.70
N THR A 655 -21.07 4.68 -2.33
CA THR A 655 -22.31 3.97 -2.70
C THR A 655 -23.13 3.65 -1.46
N ALA A 656 -24.46 3.74 -1.58
CA ALA A 656 -25.40 3.34 -0.55
C ALA A 656 -26.05 2.00 -0.95
N GLU A 657 -25.95 1.01 -0.07
CA GLU A 657 -26.49 -0.34 -0.27
C GLU A 657 -27.44 -0.64 0.89
N GLY A 658 -28.73 -0.33 0.69
CA GLY A 658 -29.72 -0.36 1.76
C GLY A 658 -29.46 0.71 2.82
N LYS A 659 -29.05 0.29 4.03
CA LYS A 659 -28.66 1.20 5.13
C LYS A 659 -27.15 1.30 5.34
N GLU A 660 -26.35 0.61 4.51
CA GLU A 660 -24.89 0.61 4.61
C GLU A 660 -24.27 1.56 3.57
N LEU A 661 -23.13 2.15 3.91
CA LEU A 661 -22.30 2.90 2.97
C LEU A 661 -21.03 2.13 2.66
N PHE A 662 -20.63 2.20 1.40
CA PHE A 662 -19.35 1.73 0.92
C PHE A 662 -18.59 2.88 0.27
N ALA A 663 -17.26 2.83 0.37
CA ALA A 663 -16.36 3.80 -0.23
C ALA A 663 -15.30 3.08 -1.06
N GLN A 664 -15.03 3.61 -2.25
CA GLN A 664 -14.05 3.09 -3.19
C GLN A 664 -13.24 4.25 -3.77
N LEU A 665 -11.93 4.24 -3.54
CA LEU A 665 -10.99 5.13 -4.23
C LEU A 665 -10.60 4.51 -5.58
N SER A 666 -10.38 5.33 -6.61
CA SER A 666 -9.93 4.88 -7.94
C SER A 666 -8.83 3.82 -7.88
N GLY A 667 -9.07 2.67 -8.53
CA GLY A 667 -8.12 1.56 -8.59
C GLY A 667 -7.97 0.75 -7.29
N GLN A 668 -8.75 1.04 -6.24
CA GLN A 668 -8.77 0.27 -4.98
C GLN A 668 -10.05 -0.57 -4.84
N PRO A 669 -10.05 -1.59 -3.96
CA PRO A 669 -11.27 -2.31 -3.58
C PRO A 669 -12.33 -1.40 -2.93
N LYS A 670 -13.60 -1.79 -3.07
CA LYS A 670 -14.75 -1.20 -2.36
C LYS A 670 -14.74 -1.69 -0.91
N PHE A 671 -14.76 -0.76 0.07
CA PHE A 671 -14.79 -1.10 1.50
C PHE A 671 -16.01 -0.49 2.20
N PRO A 672 -16.64 -1.19 3.17
CA PRO A 672 -17.69 -0.60 3.99
C PRO A 672 -17.14 0.51 4.89
N ILE A 673 -17.88 1.61 4.99
CA ILE A 673 -17.63 2.70 5.94
C ILE A 673 -18.73 2.75 6.99
N PHE A 674 -18.31 2.91 8.24
CA PHE A 674 -19.16 2.75 9.42
C PHE A 674 -19.42 4.12 10.05
N PRO A 675 -20.64 4.41 10.51
CA PRO A 675 -20.92 5.70 11.12
C PRO A 675 -20.26 5.84 12.49
N SER A 676 -19.57 6.96 12.72
CA SER A 676 -19.16 7.47 14.04
C SER A 676 -20.04 8.63 14.51
N GLY A 677 -20.85 9.22 13.62
CA GLY A 677 -21.83 10.27 13.94
C GLY A 677 -22.85 10.47 12.82
N PRO A 678 -23.70 11.51 12.88
CA PRO A 678 -24.75 11.74 11.87
C PRO A 678 -24.24 11.94 10.44
N ASP A 679 -23.08 12.60 10.32
CA ASP A 679 -22.41 13.01 9.07
C ASP A 679 -20.95 12.51 8.99
N GLU A 680 -20.52 11.67 9.95
CA GLU A 680 -19.13 11.22 10.07
C GLU A 680 -19.05 9.69 10.02
N PHE A 681 -18.13 9.18 9.19
CA PHE A 681 -17.92 7.77 8.95
C PHE A 681 -16.42 7.43 8.99
N PHE A 682 -16.10 6.17 9.27
CA PHE A 682 -14.74 5.66 9.37
C PHE A 682 -14.59 4.28 8.71
N TRP A 683 -13.36 3.94 8.31
CA TRP A 683 -13.02 2.61 7.82
C TRP A 683 -12.59 1.71 8.99
N LYS A 684 -13.02 0.45 9.01
CA LYS A 684 -12.47 -0.56 9.94
C LYS A 684 -11.17 -1.20 9.45
N VAL A 685 -10.90 -1.12 8.15
CA VAL A 685 -9.71 -1.70 7.50
C VAL A 685 -8.46 -0.82 7.59
N VAL A 686 -8.63 0.49 7.77
CA VAL A 686 -7.55 1.49 7.84
C VAL A 686 -7.99 2.63 8.76
N GLU A 687 -7.05 3.29 9.44
CA GLU A 687 -7.37 4.49 10.22
C GLU A 687 -7.56 5.70 9.29
N ALA A 688 -8.76 5.76 8.71
CA ALA A 688 -9.25 6.89 7.92
C ALA A 688 -10.66 7.26 8.37
N ARG A 689 -11.02 8.53 8.16
CA ARG A 689 -12.35 9.10 8.44
C ARG A 689 -12.78 10.01 7.31
N ILE A 690 -14.08 10.15 7.17
CA ILE A 690 -14.73 11.11 6.29
C ILE A 690 -15.85 11.80 7.08
N LYS A 691 -15.84 13.13 7.09
CA LYS A 691 -16.97 13.94 7.55
C LYS A 691 -17.60 14.62 6.35
N PHE A 692 -18.85 14.30 6.05
CA PHE A 692 -19.59 14.97 4.98
C PHE A 692 -20.03 16.36 5.43
N ILE A 693 -19.84 17.36 4.57
CA ILE A 693 -20.14 18.77 4.88
C ILE A 693 -21.32 19.24 4.01
N LYS A 694 -22.37 19.68 4.70
CA LYS A 694 -23.61 20.20 4.13
C LYS A 694 -23.54 21.70 3.89
N ASP A 695 -24.23 22.19 2.85
CA ASP A 695 -24.57 23.61 2.73
C ASP A 695 -25.76 24.00 3.63
N GLU A 696 -26.14 25.28 3.61
CA GLU A 696 -27.30 25.82 4.36
C GLU A 696 -28.63 25.15 3.99
N LYS A 697 -28.71 24.43 2.85
CA LYS A 697 -29.89 23.71 2.38
C LYS A 697 -29.84 22.22 2.73
N GLY A 698 -28.80 21.76 3.43
CA GLY A 698 -28.59 20.35 3.78
C GLY A 698 -27.95 19.50 2.67
N THR A 699 -27.51 20.11 1.56
CA THR A 699 -26.91 19.40 0.42
C THR A 699 -25.44 19.10 0.70
N ILE A 700 -25.01 17.85 0.50
CA ILE A 700 -23.58 17.49 0.64
C ILE A 700 -22.75 18.17 -0.45
N THR A 701 -21.77 18.99 -0.04
CA THR A 701 -20.91 19.75 -0.97
C THR A 701 -19.49 19.19 -1.08
N HIS A 702 -18.97 18.60 -0.02
CA HIS A 702 -17.66 17.95 0.04
C HIS A 702 -17.62 16.92 1.17
N GLY A 703 -16.67 15.98 1.08
CA GLY A 703 -16.24 15.18 2.22
C GLY A 703 -14.89 15.72 2.71
N HIS A 704 -14.77 15.96 4.01
CA HIS A 704 -13.50 16.21 4.68
C HIS A 704 -12.90 14.86 5.08
N PHE A 705 -11.91 14.39 4.32
CA PHE A 705 -11.23 13.12 4.55
C PHE A 705 -9.98 13.32 5.40
N VAL A 706 -9.73 12.41 6.34
CA VAL A 706 -8.54 12.43 7.20
C VAL A 706 -7.97 11.01 7.30
N GLN A 707 -6.66 10.86 7.09
CA GLN A 707 -5.92 9.61 7.26
C GLN A 707 -4.52 9.92 7.83
N GLY A 708 -4.33 9.64 9.13
CA GLY A 708 -3.11 10.04 9.83
C GLY A 708 -2.91 11.56 9.81
N ALA A 709 -1.84 12.03 9.17
CA ALA A 709 -1.55 13.45 8.98
C ALA A 709 -1.95 14.00 7.59
N PHE A 710 -2.54 13.17 6.73
CA PHE A 710 -3.13 13.61 5.46
C PHE A 710 -4.59 14.01 5.68
N ALA A 711 -4.97 15.19 5.19
CA ALA A 711 -6.35 15.65 5.17
C ALA A 711 -6.67 16.31 3.82
N ILE A 712 -7.89 16.12 3.32
CA ILE A 712 -8.33 16.66 2.03
C ILE A 712 -9.85 16.92 2.04
N ASP A 713 -10.24 18.13 1.61
CA ASP A 713 -11.63 18.45 1.28
C ASP A 713 -11.92 18.03 -0.17
N ALA A 714 -12.42 16.81 -0.34
CA ALA A 714 -12.77 16.27 -1.64
C ALA A 714 -14.18 16.75 -2.03
N LYS A 715 -14.24 17.61 -3.04
CA LYS A 715 -15.48 18.24 -3.51
C LYS A 715 -16.43 17.19 -4.11
N LYS A 716 -17.72 17.24 -3.77
CA LYS A 716 -18.73 16.39 -4.42
C LYS A 716 -18.84 16.80 -5.89
N LEU A 717 -18.54 15.87 -6.78
CA LEU A 717 -18.68 16.01 -8.22
C LEU A 717 -20.16 16.00 -8.59
N LYS A 718 -20.51 16.66 -9.70
CA LYS A 718 -21.85 16.53 -10.27
C LYS A 718 -21.96 15.18 -10.97
N ASP A 719 -23.10 14.52 -10.81
CA ASP A 719 -23.39 13.31 -11.59
C ASP A 719 -23.58 13.65 -13.07
N ASP A 720 -23.12 12.75 -13.91
CA ASP A 720 -23.16 12.88 -15.36
C ASP A 720 -24.45 12.31 -15.91
N VAL A 721 -25.13 13.10 -16.76
CA VAL A 721 -26.29 12.63 -17.50
C VAL A 721 -25.80 11.74 -18.64
N ILE A 722 -25.86 10.42 -18.42
CA ILE A 722 -25.51 9.45 -19.46
C ILE A 722 -26.64 9.39 -20.49
N VAL A 723 -26.29 9.57 -21.77
CA VAL A 723 -27.23 9.55 -22.90
C VAL A 723 -27.14 8.22 -23.64
N SER A 724 -28.20 7.81 -24.34
CA SER A 724 -28.09 6.70 -25.29
C SER A 724 -27.63 7.22 -26.65
N ILE A 725 -26.57 6.64 -27.21
CA ILE A 725 -26.12 6.93 -28.58
C ILE A 725 -26.23 5.67 -29.44
N LYS A 726 -26.27 5.88 -30.76
CA LYS A 726 -26.39 4.81 -31.75
C LYS A 726 -25.21 3.83 -31.67
N PRO A 727 -25.43 2.51 -31.49
CA PRO A 727 -24.34 1.53 -31.33
C PRO A 727 -23.34 1.50 -32.48
N GLU A 728 -23.77 1.79 -33.71
CA GLU A 728 -22.89 1.87 -34.88
C GLU A 728 -21.79 2.95 -34.75
N LEU A 729 -21.96 3.95 -33.89
CA LEU A 729 -20.97 5.00 -33.64
C LEU A 729 -19.80 4.50 -32.78
N TYR A 730 -20.00 3.50 -31.92
CA TYR A 730 -18.93 2.98 -31.05
C TYR A 730 -17.75 2.41 -31.84
N THR A 731 -18.01 1.77 -32.98
CA THR A 731 -16.97 1.26 -33.88
C THR A 731 -16.12 2.38 -34.49
N ALA A 732 -16.65 3.60 -34.65
CA ALA A 732 -15.86 4.74 -35.12
C ALA A 732 -14.88 5.25 -34.04
N TYR A 733 -15.23 5.09 -32.76
CA TYR A 733 -14.41 5.51 -31.62
C TYR A 733 -13.35 4.50 -31.19
N ALA A 734 -13.61 3.20 -31.40
CA ALA A 734 -12.63 2.16 -31.17
C ALA A 734 -11.37 2.39 -32.03
N GLY A 735 -10.20 2.23 -31.42
CA GLY A 735 -8.91 2.58 -31.99
C GLY A 735 -7.87 2.87 -30.91
N LYS A 736 -6.65 3.21 -31.32
CA LYS A 736 -5.54 3.51 -30.42
C LYS A 736 -5.10 4.95 -30.61
N TYR A 737 -4.94 5.67 -29.51
CA TYR A 737 -4.61 7.08 -29.49
C TYR A 737 -3.28 7.26 -28.76
N ASP A 738 -2.32 7.93 -29.40
CA ASP A 738 -1.01 8.21 -28.83
C ASP A 738 -1.14 9.28 -27.74
N TYR A 739 -0.92 8.90 -26.49
CA TYR A 739 -0.94 9.81 -25.34
C TYR A 739 0.43 10.47 -25.11
N GLY A 740 1.44 10.19 -25.93
CA GLY A 740 2.85 10.42 -25.60
C GLY A 740 3.37 9.39 -24.61
N ASN A 741 4.62 9.51 -24.17
CA ASN A 741 5.17 8.71 -23.07
C ASN A 741 5.31 7.19 -23.31
N ASN A 742 5.21 6.71 -24.56
CA ASN A 742 4.89 5.30 -24.89
C ASN A 742 3.59 4.79 -24.22
N ILE A 743 2.75 5.72 -23.75
CA ILE A 743 1.41 5.46 -23.24
C ILE A 743 0.46 5.64 -24.43
N PHE A 744 -0.32 4.60 -24.68
CA PHE A 744 -1.42 4.64 -25.63
C PHE A 744 -2.72 4.58 -24.84
N ILE A 745 -3.68 5.41 -25.22
CA ILE A 745 -5.08 5.21 -24.84
C ILE A 745 -5.69 4.30 -25.89
N THR A 746 -5.91 3.04 -25.54
CA THR A 746 -6.65 2.09 -26.37
C THR A 746 -8.12 2.21 -26.03
N VAL A 747 -8.97 2.41 -27.04
CA VAL A 747 -10.42 2.39 -26.92
C VAL A 747 -10.94 1.15 -27.64
N THR A 748 -11.68 0.28 -26.94
CA THR A 748 -12.26 -0.94 -27.52
C THR A 748 -13.78 -0.87 -27.51
N ASN A 749 -14.43 -1.44 -28.53
CA ASN A 749 -15.87 -1.67 -28.57
C ASN A 749 -16.14 -3.15 -28.31
N GLU A 750 -16.77 -3.46 -27.19
CA GLU A 750 -17.05 -4.82 -26.75
C GLU A 750 -18.54 -4.91 -26.39
N ASN A 751 -19.29 -5.73 -27.14
CA ASN A 751 -20.73 -5.94 -26.92
C ASN A 751 -21.57 -4.65 -26.88
N SER A 752 -21.25 -3.67 -27.74
CA SER A 752 -21.89 -2.33 -27.76
C SER A 752 -21.65 -1.50 -26.49
N LYS A 753 -20.52 -1.72 -25.82
CA LYS A 753 -19.97 -0.83 -24.79
C LYS A 753 -18.58 -0.37 -25.24
N LEU A 754 -18.24 0.87 -24.91
CA LEU A 754 -16.87 1.35 -25.07
C LEU A 754 -16.08 1.19 -23.77
N PHE A 755 -14.83 0.78 -23.91
CA PHE A 755 -13.86 0.75 -22.83
C PHE A 755 -12.64 1.58 -23.20
N VAL A 756 -11.97 2.10 -22.19
CA VAL A 756 -10.70 2.83 -22.30
C VAL A 756 -9.64 2.13 -21.46
N GLN A 757 -8.42 2.02 -21.99
CA GLN A 757 -7.28 1.51 -21.25
C GLN A 757 -6.02 2.30 -21.63
N ALA A 758 -5.34 2.86 -20.63
CA ALA A 758 -3.99 3.40 -20.80
C ALA A 758 -2.95 2.26 -20.66
N THR A 759 -1.79 2.38 -21.30
CA THR A 759 -0.72 1.38 -21.21
C THR A 759 -0.34 1.05 -19.76
N ASN A 760 -0.36 -0.25 -19.42
CA ASN A 760 -0.12 -0.79 -18.08
C ASN A 760 -1.06 -0.26 -16.98
N GLN A 761 -2.24 0.25 -17.35
CA GLN A 761 -3.29 0.68 -16.41
C GLN A 761 -4.52 -0.24 -16.49
N PRO A 762 -5.40 -0.22 -15.47
CA PRO A 762 -6.70 -0.87 -15.55
C PRO A 762 -7.53 -0.34 -16.73
N LYS A 763 -8.42 -1.20 -17.22
CA LYS A 763 -9.39 -0.91 -18.27
C LYS A 763 -10.71 -0.50 -17.62
N TYR A 764 -11.32 0.58 -18.09
CA TYR A 764 -12.57 1.15 -17.55
C TYR A 764 -13.65 1.24 -18.63
N GLU A 765 -14.92 1.07 -18.27
CA GLU A 765 -16.06 1.35 -19.17
C GLU A 765 -16.23 2.87 -19.30
N ILE A 766 -16.53 3.35 -20.50
CA ILE A 766 -16.75 4.78 -20.77
C ILE A 766 -18.18 5.04 -21.22
N PHE A 767 -18.82 6.02 -20.57
CA PHE A 767 -20.25 6.28 -20.70
C PHE A 767 -20.47 7.56 -21.50
N PRO A 768 -21.25 7.54 -22.60
CA PRO A 768 -21.53 8.73 -23.39
C PRO A 768 -22.33 9.77 -22.62
N VAL A 769 -21.83 11.01 -22.61
CA VAL A 769 -22.50 12.22 -22.08
C VAL A 769 -23.04 13.08 -23.22
N SER A 770 -22.42 12.98 -24.40
CA SER A 770 -22.98 13.46 -25.68
C SER A 770 -22.66 12.44 -26.80
N GLU A 771 -22.88 12.78 -28.06
CA GLU A 771 -22.49 11.90 -29.17
C GLU A 771 -20.97 11.68 -29.23
N THR A 772 -20.16 12.69 -28.87
CA THR A 772 -18.68 12.70 -28.98
C THR A 772 -17.94 12.78 -27.65
N GLU A 773 -18.61 13.11 -26.55
CA GLU A 773 -18.02 13.21 -25.21
C GLU A 773 -18.46 12.05 -24.31
N PHE A 774 -17.49 11.44 -23.65
CA PHE A 774 -17.65 10.31 -22.74
C PHE A 774 -17.02 10.61 -21.39
N THR A 775 -17.51 9.94 -20.34
CA THR A 775 -16.95 10.00 -18.99
C THR A 775 -16.54 8.62 -18.49
N VAL A 776 -15.52 8.60 -17.64
CA VAL A 776 -15.15 7.43 -16.83
C VAL A 776 -15.79 7.62 -15.46
N LYS A 777 -16.46 6.63 -14.87
CA LYS A 777 -17.12 6.81 -13.55
C LYS A 777 -16.09 6.78 -12.41
N GLU A 778 -15.09 5.93 -12.56
CA GLU A 778 -14.06 5.59 -11.59
C GLU A 778 -12.94 6.63 -11.50
N LEU A 779 -12.88 7.56 -12.46
CA LEU A 779 -11.87 8.64 -12.54
C LEU A 779 -12.56 10.00 -12.73
N ASN A 780 -11.89 11.08 -12.39
CA ASN A 780 -12.32 12.44 -12.72
C ASN A 780 -11.87 12.76 -14.15
N ALA A 781 -12.48 12.09 -15.14
CA ALA A 781 -12.01 12.10 -16.53
C ALA A 781 -13.14 12.30 -17.57
N ARG A 782 -12.82 13.11 -18.59
CA ARG A 782 -13.58 13.24 -19.85
C ARG A 782 -12.74 12.80 -21.04
N LEU A 783 -13.44 12.25 -22.03
CA LEU A 783 -12.90 11.76 -23.29
C LEU A 783 -13.73 12.37 -24.42
N THR A 784 -13.17 13.32 -25.17
CA THR A 784 -13.85 13.96 -26.30
C THR A 784 -13.23 13.49 -27.61
N PHE A 785 -13.97 12.71 -28.39
CA PHE A 785 -13.56 12.26 -29.70
C PHE A 785 -13.80 13.35 -30.75
N VAL A 786 -12.74 13.79 -31.42
CA VAL A 786 -12.82 14.80 -32.48
C VAL A 786 -13.01 14.10 -33.82
N ARG A 787 -14.09 14.47 -34.51
CA ARG A 787 -14.45 13.96 -35.83
C ARG A 787 -14.12 14.97 -36.92
N GLU A 788 -13.54 14.48 -38.01
CA GLU A 788 -13.35 15.23 -39.25
C GLU A 788 -14.66 15.34 -40.05
N PRO A 789 -14.76 16.25 -41.05
CA PRO A 789 -15.96 16.41 -41.88
C PRO A 789 -16.47 15.15 -42.60
N ALA A 790 -15.63 14.12 -42.74
CA ALA A 790 -15.99 12.81 -43.29
C ALA A 790 -16.46 11.79 -42.23
N GLY A 791 -16.71 12.22 -40.98
CA GLY A 791 -17.15 11.37 -39.86
C GLY A 791 -16.05 10.52 -39.21
N LYS A 792 -14.84 10.46 -39.79
CA LYS A 792 -13.68 9.76 -39.22
C LYS A 792 -13.17 10.47 -37.98
N VAL A 793 -12.90 9.72 -36.91
CA VAL A 793 -12.27 10.22 -35.68
C VAL A 793 -10.76 10.37 -35.90
N SER A 794 -10.22 11.57 -35.70
CA SER A 794 -8.80 11.90 -35.93
C SER A 794 -7.97 11.98 -34.64
N LYS A 795 -8.57 12.48 -33.56
CA LYS A 795 -7.93 12.58 -32.24
C LYS A 795 -8.93 12.40 -31.10
N LEU A 796 -8.39 12.05 -29.94
CA LEU A 796 -9.07 11.98 -28.66
C LEU A 796 -8.50 13.09 -27.76
N ILE A 797 -9.35 13.92 -27.16
CA ILE A 797 -8.96 14.85 -26.10
C ILE A 797 -9.28 14.18 -24.78
N VAL A 798 -8.26 13.95 -23.96
CA VAL A 798 -8.39 13.42 -22.60
C VAL A 798 -8.28 14.60 -21.64
N ASP A 799 -9.33 14.85 -20.86
CA ASP A 799 -9.30 15.78 -19.74
C ASP A 799 -9.26 14.95 -18.45
N LEU A 800 -8.18 15.06 -17.67
CA LEU A 800 -8.04 14.39 -16.38
C LEU A 800 -7.94 15.45 -15.27
N ALA A 801 -8.98 15.56 -14.45
CA ALA A 801 -9.14 16.57 -13.39
C ALA A 801 -8.83 18.02 -13.85
N GLY A 802 -9.26 18.40 -15.07
CA GLY A 802 -9.05 19.71 -15.67
C GLY A 802 -7.80 19.81 -16.55
N GLN A 803 -6.93 18.79 -16.57
CA GLN A 803 -5.73 18.76 -17.41
C GLN A 803 -6.03 18.09 -18.75
N LYS A 804 -6.11 18.90 -19.81
CA LYS A 804 -6.39 18.45 -21.17
C LYS A 804 -5.11 18.07 -21.93
N LYS A 805 -5.08 16.87 -22.50
CA LYS A 805 -4.08 16.40 -23.45
C LYS A 805 -4.77 15.94 -24.74
N GLU A 806 -4.26 16.36 -25.89
CA GLU A 806 -4.69 15.80 -27.17
C GLU A 806 -3.90 14.52 -27.48
N SER A 807 -4.57 13.53 -28.07
CA SER A 807 -4.01 12.23 -28.40
C SER A 807 -4.39 11.85 -29.83
N SER A 808 -3.42 11.87 -30.73
CA SER A 808 -3.61 11.55 -32.15
C SER A 808 -3.96 10.08 -32.32
N ARG A 809 -4.94 9.78 -33.18
CA ARG A 809 -5.25 8.39 -33.51
C ARG A 809 -4.14 7.77 -34.36
N VAL A 810 -3.61 6.63 -33.91
CA VAL A 810 -2.53 5.88 -34.59
C VAL A 810 -3.00 4.53 -35.15
N GLU A 811 -4.07 3.94 -34.61
CA GLU A 811 -4.73 2.71 -35.11
C GLU A 811 -6.27 2.89 -35.08
#